data_AF-A0A371GPX7-F1
#
_entry.id   AF-A0A371GPX7-F1
#
_cell.length_a   1.000
_cell.length_b   1.000
_cell.length_c   1.000
_cell.angle_alpha   90.00
_cell.angle_beta   90.00
_cell.angle_gamma   90.00
#
_symmetry.space_group_name_H-M   'P 1'
#
loop_
_entity.id
_entity.type
_entity.pdbx_description
1 polymer ?
#
loop_
_entity_poly.entity_id
_entity_poly.type
_entity_poly.pdbx_seq_one_letter_code
_entity_poly.pdbx_strand_id
1 'polypeptide(L)'
;LLPQSDYTQLPQSSKHLNVAVPSTPHFRNLERLKSNYNSLDEYDKESFLSLLRFPENAVIKKQNIYIWWKQLGLDYFREVEDVFRKLREYNLIVPHGHVKCPVESKFKINPGVRHQSLWSFLQNEERQFSKHRVTYHSFNMCLQLYQPNFKISDVKTTRWQSVLNISASYLNFESQWIVKMKKLEVLQLGRWLHESAKHHIEVQSEEFLKELRDQKYLKYLSLRGISRIFELPPSILQLESLETLDLKACHNLETLPNDIASLRNLKYLNLSECYLLDRMPKGIDKLSELEVLKGFVIGSSSKTPCRISDITNLKKLKRLSIHITSGAVIQDREFESLKELEELEHLKISWGVSDTRYSDISIDFPSSLIKLHVEGFPGQNILEWLNKCSEPLLTLKELNITGGKVSSMNYGKNYRRLEIIRLKYLKYLDVKLTYLGDLFPSLMYVEIKQHLVTEEKKDDLKDLKFELNNIKDLFSIVKRNEEELLDTLTVVDGYLRNSNIRKLKQEEKAICERIRISKQKLLPTGGATHQSSNIEVSQEKTFQHEKLDKGEEMNKALSPQSFKVHYNDLDRLHKRFFLSLLLFPKNAIIKKNTLHFWWASVVGYIMIGQFEFVFEYLFDRKLIVPHGNGKCPVVSKFKINPCIHHMLVWPMLQNDEEQLCDTYSKLIAFPHRNASHPSLLLDQPKVKLSDRFGFKTTHCRAVFNVGASYLNFEPQWMVKMKHLEVLQLGRWLHDSPQHHIEVENEEFFKELKDQKNLKYLSLRGMSRIFELPPLIFQLKSLAILDLKACHNLETLPDDISSLRNLRHLDLSQCYLLDRMPNGIEKLHNLEVLKGFQIASSRKTPYRISDLANLGNLERLSIHIGSGAVIQSGEFESLQVLLKLEHLKISWIVSDTRYNDIQISLPLKLTKLHLEGFPGESIPEWLKPSKLPERLKELNLTGGKLKFLDHGENDCRYTCLEILRLKYLKYLNVDTSNLQELFPSLKYAEIKQVKNIEYFEF
;
A
#
# COMPACT_ATOMS: atom_id res chain seq x y z
N LEU A 1 21.76 -49.42 44.02
CA LEU A 1 21.43 -50.81 43.62
C LEU A 1 21.60 -50.89 42.10
N LEU A 2 22.63 -51.50 41.51
CA LEU A 2 23.87 -52.12 42.01
C LEU A 2 25.08 -51.70 41.09
N PRO A 3 26.35 -52.00 41.41
CA PRO A 3 27.49 -51.13 41.05
C PRO A 3 28.71 -51.79 40.34
N GLN A 4 29.76 -50.98 40.12
CA GLN A 4 31.23 -51.26 40.17
C GLN A 4 31.85 -52.55 39.58
N SER A 5 32.84 -52.38 38.67
CA SER A 5 34.29 -52.72 38.83
C SER A 5 35.00 -52.58 37.45
N ASP A 6 36.15 -51.94 37.19
CA ASP A 6 37.49 -51.74 37.80
C ASP A 6 38.60 -52.78 37.47
N TYR A 7 39.75 -52.28 36.98
CA TYR A 7 41.08 -52.93 36.80
C TYR A 7 41.19 -54.16 35.83
N THR A 8 42.33 -54.53 35.19
CA THR A 8 43.71 -53.95 35.05
C THR A 8 44.43 -54.41 33.74
N GLN A 9 45.34 -53.56 33.23
CA GLN A 9 46.60 -53.77 32.45
C GLN A 9 46.91 -55.05 31.61
N LEU A 10 47.54 -54.84 30.42
CA LEU A 10 48.84 -55.38 29.89
C LEU A 10 48.88 -55.24 28.32
N PRO A 11 49.99 -55.52 27.57
CA PRO A 11 51.18 -54.66 27.50
C PRO A 11 51.74 -54.34 26.08
N GLN A 12 52.68 -53.39 26.06
CA GLN A 12 53.84 -53.21 25.14
C GLN A 12 53.83 -53.65 23.65
N SER A 13 53.99 -52.63 22.79
CA SER A 13 54.92 -52.57 21.65
C SER A 13 54.72 -53.44 20.38
N SER A 14 54.65 -52.76 19.23
CA SER A 14 55.60 -53.02 18.14
C SER A 14 55.79 -51.79 17.23
N LYS A 15 56.91 -51.81 16.51
CA LYS A 15 57.61 -50.72 15.82
C LYS A 15 56.83 -49.98 14.71
N HIS A 16 57.18 -48.70 14.56
CA HIS A 16 57.20 -47.90 13.32
C HIS A 16 56.10 -48.11 12.25
N LEU A 17 55.23 -47.10 12.12
CA LEU A 17 55.18 -46.32 10.87
C LEU A 17 54.53 -44.94 11.10
N ASN A 18 55.15 -43.89 10.56
CA ASN A 18 54.56 -42.55 10.51
C ASN A 18 53.45 -42.50 9.45
N VAL A 19 52.26 -42.98 9.79
CA VAL A 19 51.05 -42.66 9.01
C VAL A 19 50.46 -41.40 9.61
N ALA A 20 50.68 -40.26 8.93
CA ALA A 20 50.10 -38.99 9.35
C ALA A 20 48.56 -39.11 9.40
N VAL A 21 47.95 -38.68 10.52
CA VAL A 21 46.50 -38.59 10.66
C VAL A 21 45.95 -37.85 9.43
N PRO A 22 45.05 -38.46 8.64
CA PRO A 22 44.72 -37.97 7.31
C PRO A 22 44.14 -36.56 7.40
N SER A 23 44.94 -35.59 6.95
CA SER A 23 44.64 -34.17 7.09
C SER A 23 43.59 -33.70 6.08
N THR A 24 42.37 -34.20 6.26
CA THR A 24 41.19 -33.68 5.57
C THR A 24 41.10 -32.17 5.79
N PRO A 25 40.77 -31.37 4.76
CA PRO A 25 40.67 -29.91 4.89
C PRO A 25 39.70 -29.48 6.00
N HIS A 26 38.69 -30.30 6.29
CA HIS A 26 37.73 -30.07 7.36
C HIS A 26 38.37 -30.05 8.76
N PHE A 27 39.15 -31.08 9.14
CA PHE A 27 39.70 -31.16 10.50
C PHE A 27 40.71 -30.05 10.82
N ARG A 28 41.56 -29.67 9.85
CA ARG A 28 42.48 -28.52 10.01
C ARG A 28 41.73 -27.21 10.21
N ASN A 29 40.58 -27.02 9.57
CA ASN A 29 39.76 -25.82 9.77
C ASN A 29 39.07 -25.78 11.14
N LEU A 30 38.71 -26.94 11.72
CA LEU A 30 38.07 -27.00 13.05
C LEU A 30 39.02 -26.65 14.19
N GLU A 31 40.21 -27.26 14.24
CA GLU A 31 41.22 -26.89 15.25
C GLU A 31 41.73 -25.45 15.04
N ARG A 32 41.75 -24.94 13.80
CA ARG A 32 42.00 -23.52 13.54
C ARG A 32 40.92 -22.62 14.14
N LEU A 33 39.63 -22.93 13.96
CA LEU A 33 38.54 -22.16 14.59
C LEU A 33 38.59 -22.22 16.13
N LYS A 34 38.96 -23.37 16.70
CA LYS A 34 39.16 -23.55 18.14
C LYS A 34 40.33 -22.72 18.67
N SER A 35 41.48 -22.73 17.99
CA SER A 35 42.65 -21.90 18.32
C SER A 35 42.34 -20.40 18.19
N ASN A 36 41.62 -20.02 17.13
CA ASN A 36 41.15 -18.66 16.89
C ASN A 36 40.21 -18.17 18.00
N TYR A 37 39.25 -18.99 18.46
CA TYR A 37 38.44 -18.68 19.64
C TYR A 37 39.29 -18.59 20.91
N ASN A 38 40.24 -19.51 21.13
CA ASN A 38 41.12 -19.47 22.31
C ASN A 38 41.99 -18.20 22.37
N SER A 39 42.34 -17.63 21.21
CA SER A 39 43.12 -16.39 21.06
C SER A 39 42.34 -15.10 21.35
N LEU A 40 41.02 -15.17 21.46
CA LEU A 40 40.18 -14.05 21.89
C LEU A 40 40.43 -13.68 23.37
N ASP A 41 40.19 -12.42 23.73
CA ASP A 41 40.09 -12.06 25.15
C ASP A 41 38.76 -12.57 25.76
N GLU A 42 38.66 -12.61 27.10
CA GLU A 42 37.50 -13.17 27.79
C GLU A 42 36.17 -12.49 27.40
N TYR A 43 36.20 -11.20 27.10
CA TYR A 43 35.02 -10.41 26.75
C TYR A 43 34.59 -10.68 25.30
N ASP A 44 35.52 -10.82 24.36
CA ASP A 44 35.19 -11.27 23.01
C ASP A 44 34.68 -12.73 23.02
N LYS A 45 35.22 -13.60 23.90
CA LYS A 45 34.74 -14.98 24.11
C LYS A 45 33.28 -15.00 24.60
N GLU A 46 32.97 -14.28 25.68
CA GLU A 46 31.61 -14.10 26.20
C GLU A 46 30.66 -13.57 25.12
N SER A 47 31.10 -12.55 24.38
CA SER A 47 30.34 -11.97 23.27
C SER A 47 30.05 -13.02 22.19
N PHE A 48 31.04 -13.79 21.76
CA PHE A 48 30.86 -14.85 20.75
C PHE A 48 29.95 -15.99 21.22
N LEU A 49 30.13 -16.47 22.45
CA LEU A 49 29.35 -17.57 23.01
C LEU A 49 27.85 -17.25 23.03
N SER A 50 27.47 -15.99 23.30
CA SER A 50 26.07 -15.56 23.23
C SER A 50 25.40 -15.76 21.85
N LEU A 51 26.17 -15.70 20.76
CA LEU A 51 25.66 -15.88 19.40
C LEU A 51 25.25 -17.34 19.12
N LEU A 52 25.77 -18.29 19.90
CA LEU A 52 25.50 -19.71 19.72
C LEU A 52 24.02 -20.07 19.96
N ARG A 53 23.24 -19.19 20.60
CA ARG A 53 21.79 -19.33 20.80
C ARG A 53 20.91 -19.17 19.55
N PHE A 54 21.45 -18.69 18.43
CA PHE A 54 20.74 -18.65 17.15
C PHE A 54 20.75 -20.03 16.46
N PRO A 55 19.79 -20.35 15.56
CA PRO A 55 19.86 -21.54 14.73
C PRO A 55 21.07 -21.55 13.77
N GLU A 56 21.40 -22.73 13.25
CA GLU A 56 22.38 -22.84 12.17
C GLU A 56 21.93 -22.06 10.94
N ASN A 57 22.88 -21.52 10.16
CA ASN A 57 22.64 -20.73 8.96
C ASN A 57 21.83 -19.43 9.14
N ALA A 58 21.45 -19.06 10.37
CA ALA A 58 20.73 -17.83 10.68
C ALA A 58 21.50 -16.59 10.18
N VAL A 59 20.78 -15.68 9.50
CA VAL A 59 21.30 -14.40 9.03
C VAL A 59 21.04 -13.34 10.09
N ILE A 60 22.08 -12.97 10.83
CA ILE A 60 22.01 -12.13 12.02
C ILE A 60 22.36 -10.68 11.65
N LYS A 61 21.59 -9.71 12.14
CA LYS A 61 21.91 -8.27 12.03
C LYS A 61 22.82 -7.84 13.18
N LYS A 62 23.95 -7.17 12.88
CA LYS A 62 24.84 -6.61 13.90
C LYS A 62 24.11 -5.70 14.90
N GLN A 63 23.18 -4.87 14.42
CA GLN A 63 22.43 -3.95 15.29
C GLN A 63 21.57 -4.67 16.35
N ASN A 64 20.99 -5.83 16.04
CA ASN A 64 20.21 -6.58 17.02
C ASN A 64 21.12 -7.11 18.14
N ILE A 65 22.31 -7.58 17.75
CA ILE A 65 23.34 -8.07 18.67
C ILE A 65 23.97 -6.95 19.50
N TYR A 66 24.17 -5.75 18.95
CA TYR A 66 24.61 -4.58 19.72
C TYR A 66 23.63 -4.27 20.88
N ILE A 67 22.33 -4.24 20.57
CA ILE A 67 21.29 -4.01 21.57
C ILE A 67 21.25 -5.18 22.59
N TRP A 68 21.40 -6.41 22.11
CA TRP A 68 21.48 -7.61 22.94
C TRP A 68 22.64 -7.53 23.96
N TRP A 69 23.86 -7.29 23.48
CA TRP A 69 25.07 -7.19 24.32
C TRP A 69 24.98 -6.04 25.32
N LYS A 70 24.48 -4.85 24.92
CA LYS A 70 24.25 -3.73 25.84
C LYS A 70 23.31 -4.09 27.00
N GLN A 71 22.19 -4.75 26.71
CA GLN A 71 21.23 -5.16 27.75
C GLN A 71 21.72 -6.30 28.66
N LEU A 72 22.78 -6.99 28.25
CA LEU A 72 23.45 -8.05 29.02
C LEU A 72 24.71 -7.56 29.75
N GLY A 73 25.03 -6.28 29.65
CA GLY A 73 26.25 -5.69 30.23
C GLY A 73 27.55 -6.09 29.52
N LEU A 74 27.46 -6.43 28.23
CA LEU A 74 28.61 -6.73 27.36
C LEU A 74 28.93 -5.54 26.42
N ASP A 75 28.87 -4.31 26.92
CA ASP A 75 29.26 -3.09 26.19
C ASP A 75 30.14 -2.10 26.99
N TYR A 76 30.32 -2.29 28.31
CA TYR A 76 30.92 -1.31 29.22
C TYR A 76 32.38 -0.86 28.93
N PHE A 77 33.16 -1.58 28.10
CA PHE A 77 34.62 -1.38 28.03
C PHE A 77 35.26 -1.40 26.62
N ARG A 78 34.52 -1.67 25.55
CA ARG A 78 35.06 -1.71 24.17
C ARG A 78 34.06 -1.24 23.14
N GLU A 79 34.55 -0.65 22.04
CA GLU A 79 33.76 -0.47 20.83
C GLU A 79 33.27 -1.83 20.31
N VAL A 80 31.95 -2.01 20.21
CA VAL A 80 31.35 -3.28 19.80
C VAL A 80 31.69 -3.66 18.35
N GLU A 81 32.00 -2.69 17.49
CA GLU A 81 32.45 -2.97 16.12
C GLU A 81 33.86 -3.59 16.10
N ASP A 82 34.69 -3.33 17.11
CA ASP A 82 35.99 -3.95 17.30
C ASP A 82 35.86 -5.44 17.65
N VAL A 83 34.83 -5.80 18.45
CA VAL A 83 34.45 -7.21 18.69
C VAL A 83 34.03 -7.87 17.38
N PHE A 84 33.15 -7.24 16.58
CA PHE A 84 32.77 -7.77 15.27
C PHE A 84 33.94 -7.89 14.29
N ARG A 85 34.91 -6.96 14.35
CA ARG A 85 36.14 -6.99 13.56
C ARG A 85 37.00 -8.18 13.93
N LYS A 86 37.34 -8.35 15.21
CA LYS A 86 38.08 -9.52 15.72
C LYS A 86 37.39 -10.83 15.35
N LEU A 87 36.09 -10.99 15.64
CA LEU A 87 35.36 -12.24 15.36
C LEU A 87 35.35 -12.61 13.85
N ARG A 88 35.49 -11.62 12.96
CA ARG A 88 35.68 -11.82 11.52
C ARG A 88 37.14 -12.15 11.15
N GLU A 89 38.12 -11.44 11.71
CA GLU A 89 39.56 -11.73 11.54
C GLU A 89 39.89 -13.17 11.99
N TYR A 90 39.31 -13.60 13.10
CA TYR A 90 39.34 -14.97 13.63
C TYR A 90 38.38 -15.94 12.91
N ASN A 91 37.67 -15.52 11.86
CA ASN A 91 36.80 -16.34 11.01
C ASN A 91 35.68 -17.10 11.77
N LEU A 92 35.30 -16.63 12.96
CA LEU A 92 34.27 -17.23 13.80
C LEU A 92 32.86 -16.80 13.34
N ILE A 93 32.77 -15.60 12.77
CA ILE A 93 31.61 -15.13 11.99
C ILE A 93 32.04 -14.82 10.56
N VAL A 94 31.11 -14.95 9.61
CA VAL A 94 31.31 -14.66 8.19
C VAL A 94 30.35 -13.56 7.71
N PRO A 95 30.78 -12.64 6.83
CA PRO A 95 29.92 -11.62 6.23
C PRO A 95 28.67 -12.21 5.55
N HIS A 96 27.55 -11.47 5.58
CA HIS A 96 26.36 -11.83 4.79
C HIS A 96 25.90 -10.65 3.91
N GLY A 97 26.45 -10.60 2.69
CA GLY A 97 26.17 -9.58 1.68
C GLY A 97 27.17 -9.66 0.52
N HIS A 98 27.21 -8.63 -0.32
CA HIS A 98 28.27 -8.50 -1.34
C HIS A 98 29.59 -8.09 -0.67
N VAL A 99 30.65 -8.83 -0.95
CA VAL A 99 32.00 -8.69 -0.35
C VAL A 99 32.63 -7.30 -0.52
N LYS A 100 32.15 -6.49 -1.48
CA LYS A 100 32.67 -5.13 -1.75
C LYS A 100 31.99 -4.00 -0.94
N CYS A 101 31.06 -4.28 -0.02
CA CYS A 101 30.42 -3.24 0.81
C CYS A 101 31.22 -3.01 2.11
N PRO A 102 31.76 -1.81 2.38
CA PRO A 102 32.59 -1.56 3.57
C PRO A 102 31.80 -1.65 4.89
N VAL A 103 30.48 -1.39 4.86
CA VAL A 103 29.61 -1.47 6.05
C VAL A 103 28.75 -2.73 5.97
N GLU A 104 29.23 -3.80 6.60
CA GLU A 104 28.49 -5.06 6.77
C GLU A 104 27.46 -4.94 7.90
N SER A 105 26.17 -4.90 7.54
CA SER A 105 25.06 -4.87 8.51
C SER A 105 24.55 -6.25 8.95
N LYS A 106 24.96 -7.32 8.25
CA LYS A 106 24.53 -8.71 8.46
C LYS A 106 25.71 -9.68 8.40
N PHE A 107 25.64 -10.73 9.21
CA PHE A 107 26.61 -11.81 9.26
C PHE A 107 25.91 -13.17 9.44
N LYS A 108 26.66 -14.27 9.27
CA LYS A 108 26.32 -15.60 9.78
C LYS A 108 27.42 -16.04 10.74
N ILE A 109 27.10 -16.93 11.68
CA ILE A 109 28.15 -17.69 12.40
C ILE A 109 28.79 -18.65 11.38
N ASN A 110 30.11 -18.85 11.45
CA ASN A 110 30.78 -19.79 10.56
C ASN A 110 30.21 -21.21 10.79
N PRO A 111 29.73 -21.93 9.74
CA PRO A 111 29.14 -23.26 9.91
C PRO A 111 30.02 -24.26 10.66
N GLY A 112 31.36 -24.17 10.53
CA GLY A 112 32.31 -25.03 11.25
C GLY A 112 32.19 -24.95 12.77
N VAL A 113 31.68 -23.84 13.32
CA VAL A 113 31.41 -23.65 14.77
C VAL A 113 30.34 -24.62 15.28
N ARG A 114 29.42 -25.08 14.42
CA ARG A 114 28.36 -26.03 14.78
C ARG A 114 28.79 -27.50 14.65
N HIS A 115 30.00 -27.78 14.16
CA HIS A 115 30.52 -29.14 14.13
C HIS A 115 30.62 -29.72 15.55
N GLN A 116 30.12 -30.94 15.75
CA GLN A 116 29.85 -31.54 17.06
C GLN A 116 31.01 -31.43 18.07
N SER A 117 32.25 -31.63 17.63
CA SER A 117 33.46 -31.53 18.47
C SER A 117 33.74 -30.11 18.98
N LEU A 118 33.65 -29.10 18.10
CA LEU A 118 33.87 -27.69 18.46
C LEU A 118 32.67 -27.12 19.21
N TRP A 119 31.46 -27.50 18.82
CA TRP A 119 30.22 -27.16 19.51
C TRP A 119 30.22 -27.63 20.98
N SER A 120 30.60 -28.89 21.22
CA SER A 120 30.67 -29.46 22.58
C SER A 120 31.72 -28.78 23.46
N PHE A 121 32.83 -28.33 22.86
CA PHE A 121 33.85 -27.52 23.55
C PHE A 121 33.27 -26.15 23.95
N LEU A 122 32.68 -25.41 23.02
CA LEU A 122 32.10 -24.09 23.28
C LEU A 122 30.93 -24.12 24.27
N GLN A 123 30.13 -25.20 24.29
CA GLN A 123 29.09 -25.39 25.32
C GLN A 123 29.69 -25.61 26.73
N ASN A 124 30.90 -26.17 26.84
CA ASN A 124 31.58 -26.34 28.12
C ASN A 124 32.28 -25.07 28.58
N GLU A 125 32.85 -24.28 27.66
CA GLU A 125 33.32 -22.91 27.91
C GLU A 125 32.17 -22.04 28.49
N GLU A 126 31.01 -22.03 27.82
CA GLU A 126 29.83 -21.29 28.26
C GLU A 126 29.39 -21.64 29.69
N ARG A 127 29.44 -22.93 30.04
CA ARG A 127 29.17 -23.42 31.41
C ARG A 127 30.20 -22.93 32.42
N GLN A 128 31.46 -22.73 32.03
CA GLN A 128 32.51 -22.21 32.92
C GLN A 128 32.36 -20.70 33.16
N PHE A 129 32.13 -19.90 32.11
CA PHE A 129 31.85 -18.46 32.25
C PHE A 129 30.63 -18.20 33.17
N SER A 130 29.56 -18.98 33.00
CA SER A 130 28.34 -18.85 33.82
C SER A 130 28.51 -19.08 35.33
N LYS A 131 29.61 -19.68 35.78
CA LYS A 131 29.93 -19.92 37.20
C LYS A 131 30.68 -18.78 37.86
N HIS A 132 31.40 -17.95 37.09
CA HIS A 132 32.40 -17.03 37.63
C HIS A 132 32.07 -15.54 37.43
N ARG A 133 31.13 -15.19 36.53
CA ARG A 133 30.73 -13.79 36.26
C ARG A 133 29.23 -13.57 36.40
N VAL A 134 28.88 -12.46 37.06
CA VAL A 134 27.49 -12.09 37.40
C VAL A 134 26.68 -11.75 36.14
N THR A 135 27.28 -11.04 35.17
CA THR A 135 26.70 -10.79 33.84
C THR A 135 26.24 -12.09 33.18
N TYR A 136 27.14 -13.08 33.15
CA TYR A 136 26.90 -14.36 32.49
C TYR A 136 25.89 -15.28 33.20
N HIS A 137 25.55 -14.99 34.46
CA HIS A 137 24.52 -15.72 35.20
C HIS A 137 23.10 -15.50 34.63
N SER A 138 22.85 -14.34 34.00
CA SER A 138 21.56 -14.01 33.36
C SER A 138 21.28 -14.84 32.10
N PHE A 139 22.32 -15.22 31.35
CA PHE A 139 22.22 -15.94 30.07
C PHE A 139 21.72 -17.38 30.22
N ASN A 140 22.11 -18.06 31.30
CA ASN A 140 21.64 -19.42 31.59
C ASN A 140 20.20 -19.46 32.09
N MET A 141 19.59 -18.30 32.33
CA MET A 141 18.22 -18.17 32.80
C MET A 141 17.34 -17.52 31.71
N CYS A 142 17.55 -17.96 30.46
CA CYS A 142 16.85 -17.58 29.24
C CYS A 142 15.90 -18.67 28.71
N LEU A 143 14.59 -18.40 28.67
CA LEU A 143 13.59 -19.24 28.00
C LEU A 143 13.56 -18.96 26.49
N GLN A 144 13.55 -19.98 25.62
CA GLN A 144 13.52 -19.80 24.16
C GLN A 144 12.26 -20.38 23.53
N LEU A 145 11.55 -19.57 22.73
CA LEU A 145 10.31 -19.95 22.04
C LEU A 145 10.60 -20.28 20.57
N TYR A 146 10.50 -21.57 20.23
CA TYR A 146 10.78 -22.09 18.88
C TYR A 146 9.52 -22.56 18.12
N GLN A 147 8.57 -23.18 18.81
CA GLN A 147 7.42 -23.83 18.18
C GLN A 147 6.35 -22.82 17.71
N PRO A 148 5.60 -23.10 16.62
CA PRO A 148 4.61 -22.16 16.08
C PRO A 148 3.51 -21.77 17.07
N ASN A 149 3.04 -22.71 17.90
CA ASN A 149 1.88 -22.59 18.79
C ASN A 149 2.28 -22.82 20.27
N PHE A 150 3.26 -22.08 20.76
CA PHE A 150 3.83 -22.32 22.10
C PHE A 150 2.85 -21.92 23.23
N LYS A 151 2.67 -22.80 24.22
CA LYS A 151 2.01 -22.53 25.50
C LYS A 151 3.04 -22.35 26.61
N ILE A 152 2.80 -21.42 27.53
CA ILE A 152 3.77 -21.05 28.59
C ILE A 152 3.52 -21.82 29.91
N SER A 153 2.47 -22.64 29.98
CA SER A 153 2.05 -23.48 31.12
C SER A 153 3.17 -24.23 31.86
N ASP A 154 4.14 -24.76 31.10
CA ASP A 154 5.03 -25.83 31.59
C ASP A 154 6.30 -25.31 32.30
N VAL A 155 6.50 -23.98 32.35
CA VAL A 155 7.76 -23.39 32.79
C VAL A 155 7.82 -23.27 34.31
N LYS A 156 8.69 -24.08 34.96
CA LYS A 156 9.09 -23.89 36.37
C LYS A 156 9.84 -22.55 36.50
N THR A 157 9.13 -21.53 36.98
CA THR A 157 9.32 -20.15 36.49
C THR A 157 10.23 -19.25 37.34
N THR A 158 10.59 -19.67 38.56
CA THR A 158 11.21 -18.79 39.57
C THR A 158 12.66 -18.40 39.33
N ARG A 159 13.31 -18.92 38.28
CA ARG A 159 14.72 -18.65 37.95
C ARG A 159 14.92 -17.72 36.76
N TRP A 160 14.00 -17.68 35.79
CA TRP A 160 14.23 -17.03 34.50
C TRP A 160 14.36 -15.50 34.62
N GLN A 161 15.46 -14.97 34.08
CA GLN A 161 15.73 -13.53 33.94
C GLN A 161 15.50 -13.05 32.49
N SER A 162 15.39 -13.96 31.52
CA SER A 162 15.15 -13.59 30.11
C SER A 162 14.21 -14.55 29.37
N VAL A 163 13.49 -14.03 28.37
CA VAL A 163 12.61 -14.77 27.45
C VAL A 163 12.87 -14.30 26.01
N LEU A 164 13.04 -15.24 25.07
CA LEU A 164 13.37 -14.98 23.66
C LEU A 164 12.48 -15.75 22.68
N ASN A 165 11.67 -15.05 21.88
CA ASN A 165 11.02 -15.61 20.69
C ASN A 165 11.98 -15.66 19.49
N ILE A 166 12.45 -16.87 19.17
CA ILE A 166 13.32 -17.11 18.02
C ILE A 166 12.50 -17.24 16.73
N SER A 167 11.41 -18.02 16.77
CA SER A 167 10.65 -18.41 15.57
C SER A 167 9.13 -18.61 15.73
N ALA A 168 8.56 -18.57 16.94
CA ALA A 168 7.13 -18.77 17.18
C ALA A 168 6.26 -17.72 16.48
N SER A 169 5.15 -18.14 15.86
CA SER A 169 4.25 -17.29 15.06
C SER A 169 2.90 -17.02 15.73
N TYR A 170 2.51 -17.83 16.69
CA TYR A 170 1.34 -17.66 17.54
C TYR A 170 1.78 -17.77 19.00
N LEU A 171 1.35 -16.81 19.82
CA LEU A 171 1.71 -16.76 21.24
C LEU A 171 0.44 -16.86 22.08
N ASN A 172 0.36 -17.93 22.88
CA ASN A 172 -0.77 -18.17 23.78
C ASN A 172 -0.31 -18.02 25.24
N PHE A 173 -0.87 -17.02 25.91
CA PHE A 173 -0.56 -16.67 27.30
C PHE A 173 -1.69 -17.14 28.19
N GLU A 174 -1.38 -17.95 29.20
CA GLU A 174 -2.33 -18.30 30.26
C GLU A 174 -2.34 -17.22 31.34
N SER A 175 -3.42 -17.13 32.11
CA SER A 175 -3.53 -16.18 33.22
C SER A 175 -2.41 -16.40 34.26
N GLN A 176 -1.79 -15.30 34.71
CA GLN A 176 -0.68 -15.23 35.65
C GLN A 176 0.64 -15.88 35.16
N TRP A 177 0.84 -16.01 33.85
CA TRP A 177 2.03 -16.68 33.27
C TRP A 177 3.35 -16.07 33.73
N ILE A 178 3.41 -14.74 33.87
CA ILE A 178 4.65 -14.01 34.16
C ILE A 178 4.86 -13.69 35.65
N VAL A 179 3.80 -13.79 36.46
CA VAL A 179 3.80 -13.43 37.90
C VAL A 179 4.86 -14.20 38.72
N LYS A 180 5.25 -15.38 38.24
CA LYS A 180 6.26 -16.24 38.89
C LYS A 180 7.72 -15.83 38.56
N MET A 181 7.97 -15.01 37.53
CA MET A 181 9.30 -14.61 37.05
C MET A 181 9.86 -13.38 37.81
N LYS A 182 10.01 -13.48 39.14
CA LYS A 182 10.31 -12.33 40.05
C LYS A 182 11.60 -11.51 39.77
N LYS A 183 12.40 -11.86 38.76
CA LYS A 183 13.61 -11.13 38.33
C LYS A 183 13.70 -11.01 36.80
N LEU A 184 12.58 -10.98 36.07
CA LEU A 184 12.62 -10.85 34.62
C LEU A 184 13.24 -9.50 34.22
N GLU A 185 14.38 -9.54 33.51
CA GLU A 185 15.09 -8.37 32.99
C GLU A 185 14.89 -8.19 31.48
N VAL A 186 14.53 -9.25 30.75
CA VAL A 186 14.42 -9.25 29.28
C VAL A 186 13.22 -10.05 28.78
N LEU A 187 12.37 -9.43 27.95
CA LEU A 187 11.20 -10.06 27.32
C LEU A 187 11.12 -9.74 25.82
N GLN A 188 11.70 -10.61 24.99
CA GLN A 188 11.58 -10.57 23.53
C GLN A 188 10.46 -11.51 23.08
N LEU A 189 9.28 -10.97 22.77
CA LEU A 189 8.16 -11.72 22.20
C LEU A 189 8.09 -11.62 20.67
N GLY A 190 8.70 -10.60 20.06
CA GLY A 190 8.79 -10.46 18.61
C GLY A 190 9.74 -11.47 17.93
N ARG A 191 9.42 -11.93 16.71
CA ARG A 191 10.22 -12.92 15.95
C ARG A 191 11.54 -12.32 15.48
N TRP A 192 12.66 -12.96 15.83
CA TRP A 192 13.99 -12.48 15.44
C TRP A 192 14.40 -12.82 13.99
N LEU A 193 13.99 -13.97 13.44
CA LEU A 193 14.55 -14.51 12.18
C LEU A 193 13.92 -13.98 10.88
N HIS A 194 12.75 -13.32 10.92
CA HIS A 194 12.07 -12.83 9.72
C HIS A 194 11.95 -11.29 9.71
N GLU A 195 12.14 -10.69 8.53
CA GLU A 195 12.03 -9.23 8.30
C GLU A 195 10.87 -8.84 7.37
N SER A 196 9.96 -9.79 7.08
CA SER A 196 8.84 -9.59 6.18
C SER A 196 7.61 -9.05 6.93
N ALA A 197 7.06 -7.92 6.48
CA ALA A 197 5.77 -7.39 6.94
C ALA A 197 4.56 -8.29 6.55
N LYS A 198 4.80 -9.46 5.95
CA LYS A 198 3.78 -10.51 5.70
C LYS A 198 3.73 -11.57 6.81
N HIS A 199 4.47 -11.38 7.91
CA HIS A 199 4.64 -12.37 8.98
C HIS A 199 4.46 -11.72 10.36
N HIS A 200 3.25 -11.24 10.62
CA HIS A 200 2.83 -10.83 11.97
C HIS A 200 2.81 -12.03 12.93
N ILE A 201 2.77 -11.73 14.22
CA ILE A 201 2.50 -12.69 15.30
C ILE A 201 1.07 -12.44 15.76
N GLU A 202 0.31 -13.51 15.94
CA GLU A 202 -1.04 -13.43 16.50
C GLU A 202 -1.04 -13.76 18.00
N VAL A 203 -1.71 -12.89 18.76
CA VAL A 203 -2.14 -13.13 20.15
C VAL A 203 -3.68 -13.17 20.19
N GLN A 204 -4.25 -13.64 21.30
CA GLN A 204 -5.70 -13.70 21.49
C GLN A 204 -6.28 -12.35 21.92
N SER A 205 -5.65 -11.71 22.90
CA SER A 205 -5.94 -10.36 23.38
C SER A 205 -4.64 -9.69 23.83
N GLU A 206 -4.69 -8.38 24.13
CA GLU A 206 -3.60 -7.62 24.75
C GLU A 206 -3.54 -7.77 26.28
N GLU A 207 -4.41 -8.58 26.89
CA GLU A 207 -4.57 -8.67 28.35
C GLU A 207 -3.35 -9.23 29.07
N PHE A 208 -2.56 -10.06 28.41
CA PHE A 208 -1.30 -10.59 28.95
C PHE A 208 -0.29 -9.47 29.29
N LEU A 209 -0.42 -8.28 28.69
CA LEU A 209 0.39 -7.09 29.02
C LEU A 209 -0.02 -6.45 30.35
N LYS A 210 -1.27 -6.65 30.82
CA LYS A 210 -1.76 -6.15 32.11
C LYS A 210 -1.02 -6.81 33.29
N GLU A 211 -0.52 -8.02 33.10
CA GLU A 211 0.28 -8.79 34.08
C GLU A 211 1.72 -8.30 34.24
N LEU A 212 2.22 -7.45 33.33
CA LEU A 212 3.60 -6.94 33.37
C LEU A 212 3.85 -5.95 34.52
N ARG A 213 2.80 -5.41 35.15
CA ARG A 213 2.86 -4.39 36.22
C ARG A 213 3.82 -4.73 37.37
N ASP A 214 3.98 -6.02 37.68
CA ASP A 214 4.76 -6.51 38.82
C ASP A 214 6.25 -6.76 38.45
N GLN A 215 6.63 -6.57 37.17
CA GLN A 215 7.97 -6.90 36.62
C GLN A 215 8.98 -5.76 36.79
N LYS A 216 9.20 -5.34 38.04
CA LYS A 216 10.02 -4.15 38.38
C LYS A 216 11.48 -4.17 37.90
N TYR A 217 12.01 -5.33 37.53
CA TYR A 217 13.38 -5.50 37.03
C TYR A 217 13.49 -5.47 35.49
N LEU A 218 12.38 -5.36 34.76
CA LEU A 218 12.35 -5.49 33.30
C LEU A 218 13.05 -4.31 32.62
N LYS A 219 14.20 -4.56 31.99
CA LYS A 219 15.00 -3.59 31.23
C LYS A 219 14.68 -3.60 29.74
N TYR A 220 14.36 -4.76 29.18
CA TYR A 220 14.10 -4.93 27.76
C TYR A 220 12.72 -5.54 27.49
N LEU A 221 11.91 -4.87 26.66
CA LEU A 221 10.64 -5.39 26.16
C LEU A 221 10.55 -5.23 24.63
N SER A 222 10.38 -6.33 23.90
CA SER A 222 10.12 -6.31 22.46
C SER A 222 8.82 -7.06 22.11
N LEU A 223 7.81 -6.31 21.67
CA LEU A 223 6.55 -6.83 21.14
C LEU A 223 6.55 -6.90 19.60
N ARG A 224 7.74 -6.76 18.99
CA ARG A 224 7.93 -6.55 17.56
C ARG A 224 7.14 -7.52 16.67
N GLY A 225 6.27 -6.98 15.84
CA GLY A 225 5.46 -7.72 14.86
C GLY A 225 4.18 -8.34 15.42
N ILE A 226 3.82 -8.09 16.68
CA ILE A 226 2.56 -8.59 17.25
C ILE A 226 1.37 -7.77 16.72
N SER A 227 0.32 -8.48 16.30
CA SER A 227 -0.97 -7.94 15.86
C SER A 227 -2.00 -8.00 16.99
N ARG A 228 -3.14 -7.31 16.83
CA ARG A 228 -4.23 -7.18 17.84
C ARG A 228 -3.85 -6.53 19.19
N ILE A 229 -2.71 -5.85 19.25
CA ILE A 229 -2.44 -4.85 20.30
C ILE A 229 -2.86 -3.50 19.71
N PHE A 230 -3.86 -2.86 20.30
CA PHE A 230 -4.40 -1.58 19.84
C PHE A 230 -3.90 -0.42 20.70
N GLU A 231 -3.77 -0.66 22.01
CA GLU A 231 -3.11 0.22 22.97
C GLU A 231 -2.07 -0.53 23.82
N LEU A 232 -1.20 0.22 24.50
CA LEU A 232 -0.34 -0.35 25.55
C LEU A 232 -0.98 -0.06 26.91
N PRO A 233 -1.35 -1.08 27.71
CA PRO A 233 -2.04 -0.85 28.97
C PRO A 233 -1.15 -0.13 29.99
N PRO A 234 -1.73 0.60 30.97
CA PRO A 234 -0.98 1.36 31.98
C PRO A 234 0.03 0.56 32.82
N SER A 235 -0.06 -0.77 32.83
CA SER A 235 0.96 -1.67 33.42
C SER A 235 2.35 -1.49 32.80
N ILE A 236 2.43 -1.12 31.51
CA ILE A 236 3.71 -0.85 30.83
C ILE A 236 4.42 0.37 31.42
N LEU A 237 3.67 1.38 31.90
CA LEU A 237 4.24 2.59 32.51
C LEU A 237 4.87 2.34 33.89
N GLN A 238 4.55 1.21 34.54
CA GLN A 238 5.01 0.84 35.87
C GLN A 238 6.37 0.10 35.83
N LEU A 239 6.94 -0.06 34.63
CA LEU A 239 8.23 -0.69 34.38
C LEU A 239 9.37 0.33 34.58
N GLU A 240 9.57 0.79 35.82
CA GLU A 240 10.54 1.84 36.16
C GLU A 240 11.99 1.55 35.69
N SER A 241 12.38 0.28 35.60
CA SER A 241 13.70 -0.17 35.13
C SER A 241 13.85 -0.26 33.60
N LEU A 242 12.82 0.06 32.82
CA LEU A 242 12.80 -0.23 31.38
C LEU A 242 13.75 0.68 30.59
N GLU A 243 14.82 0.08 30.04
CA GLU A 243 15.79 0.76 29.19
C GLU A 243 15.45 0.67 27.69
N THR A 244 14.73 -0.38 27.27
CA THR A 244 14.47 -0.67 25.86
C THR A 244 13.03 -1.13 25.62
N LEU A 245 12.32 -0.43 24.72
CA LEU A 245 10.97 -0.75 24.25
C LEU A 245 10.93 -0.85 22.71
N ASP A 246 10.84 -2.07 22.19
CA ASP A 246 10.85 -2.40 20.76
C ASP A 246 9.47 -2.90 20.28
N LEU A 247 8.66 -1.95 19.83
CA LEU A 247 7.29 -2.15 19.36
C LEU A 247 7.21 -2.29 17.83
N LYS A 248 8.35 -2.33 17.13
CA LYS A 248 8.41 -2.29 15.65
C LYS A 248 7.39 -3.23 14.99
N ALA A 249 6.69 -2.75 13.98
CA ALA A 249 5.72 -3.52 13.20
C ALA A 249 4.53 -4.08 14.02
N CYS A 250 4.20 -3.48 15.17
CA CYS A 250 2.87 -3.68 15.78
C CYS A 250 1.83 -2.97 14.91
N HIS A 251 1.36 -3.64 13.86
CA HIS A 251 0.55 -3.02 12.80
C HIS A 251 -0.85 -2.58 13.24
N ASN A 252 -1.32 -3.01 14.42
CA ASN A 252 -2.59 -2.58 15.01
C ASN A 252 -2.45 -1.47 16.06
N LEU A 253 -1.23 -1.08 16.44
CA LEU A 253 -1.01 -0.14 17.53
C LEU A 253 -1.43 1.26 17.10
N GLU A 254 -2.57 1.72 17.60
CA GLU A 254 -3.16 3.04 17.32
C GLU A 254 -2.71 4.09 18.33
N THR A 255 -2.43 3.69 19.58
CA THR A 255 -2.16 4.65 20.66
C THR A 255 -1.00 4.25 21.56
N LEU A 256 -0.35 5.25 22.14
CA LEU A 256 0.61 5.10 23.24
C LEU A 256 0.07 5.83 24.49
N PRO A 257 0.34 5.30 25.70
CA PRO A 257 -0.15 5.88 26.94
C PRO A 257 0.50 7.25 27.22
N ASN A 258 -0.30 8.18 27.75
CA ASN A 258 0.09 9.60 27.88
C ASN A 258 1.26 9.87 28.82
N ASP A 259 1.44 9.05 29.86
CA ASP A 259 2.45 9.27 30.92
C ASP A 259 3.75 8.47 30.67
N ILE A 260 4.15 8.31 29.41
CA ILE A 260 5.37 7.58 28.99
C ILE A 260 6.65 8.08 29.68
N ALA A 261 6.67 9.35 30.11
CA ALA A 261 7.70 9.97 30.96
C ALA A 261 7.99 9.22 32.28
N SER A 262 7.11 8.30 32.68
CA SER A 262 7.33 7.39 33.82
C SER A 262 8.52 6.44 33.59
N LEU A 263 8.82 6.13 32.32
CA LEU A 263 9.93 5.26 31.90
C LEU A 263 11.28 6.01 31.91
N ARG A 264 11.66 6.56 33.07
CA ARG A 264 12.81 7.49 33.20
C ARG A 264 14.15 6.93 32.73
N ASN A 265 14.31 5.60 32.74
CA ASN A 265 15.53 4.91 32.32
C ASN A 265 15.57 4.54 30.82
N LEU A 266 14.56 4.91 30.03
CA LEU A 266 14.40 4.47 28.64
C LEU A 266 15.46 5.07 27.70
N LYS A 267 16.39 4.23 27.25
CA LYS A 267 17.49 4.55 26.30
C LYS A 267 17.13 4.25 24.85
N TYR A 268 16.20 3.31 24.61
CA TYR A 268 15.80 2.89 23.26
C TYR A 268 14.28 2.74 23.14
N LEU A 269 13.67 3.49 22.23
CA LEU A 269 12.27 3.36 21.83
C LEU A 269 12.18 3.12 20.32
N ASN A 270 11.44 2.10 19.89
CA ASN A 270 11.28 1.77 18.47
C ASN A 270 9.86 1.41 18.07
N LEU A 271 9.21 2.35 17.39
CA LEU A 271 7.84 2.33 16.86
C LEU A 271 7.83 2.18 15.32
N SER A 272 8.97 1.89 14.70
CA SER A 272 9.08 1.75 13.23
C SER A 272 8.04 0.76 12.69
N GLU A 273 7.36 1.10 11.59
CA GLU A 273 6.38 0.23 10.90
C GLU A 273 5.07 -0.04 11.70
N CYS A 274 4.80 0.72 12.76
CA CYS A 274 3.49 0.76 13.43
C CYS A 274 2.54 1.73 12.70
N TYR A 275 1.97 1.29 11.57
CA TYR A 275 1.32 2.20 10.60
C TYR A 275 -0.05 2.77 11.01
N LEU A 276 -0.64 2.35 12.14
CA LEU A 276 -1.85 2.97 12.71
C LEU A 276 -1.54 3.97 13.82
N LEU A 277 -0.29 4.06 14.29
CA LEU A 277 0.06 4.99 15.36
C LEU A 277 0.01 6.40 14.78
N ASP A 278 -0.97 7.19 15.23
CA ASP A 278 -1.20 8.52 14.71
C ASP A 278 -0.38 9.60 15.42
N ARG A 279 0.02 9.43 16.67
CA ARG A 279 0.55 10.51 17.51
C ARG A 279 1.62 10.05 18.51
N MET A 280 2.48 10.97 18.90
CA MET A 280 3.44 10.76 19.99
C MET A 280 2.89 11.32 21.32
N PRO A 281 2.90 10.54 22.41
CA PRO A 281 2.38 10.96 23.71
C PRO A 281 3.21 12.09 24.34
N LYS A 282 2.63 12.76 25.34
CA LYS A 282 3.26 13.87 26.05
C LYS A 282 4.39 13.37 26.95
N GLY A 283 5.37 14.22 27.27
CA GLY A 283 6.43 13.85 28.20
C GLY A 283 7.57 13.02 27.59
N ILE A 284 7.56 12.75 26.27
CA ILE A 284 8.73 12.15 25.60
C ILE A 284 9.95 13.09 25.70
N ASP A 285 9.71 14.40 25.70
CA ASP A 285 10.66 15.46 26.05
C ASP A 285 11.42 15.24 27.38
N LYS A 286 10.86 14.45 28.29
CA LYS A 286 11.38 14.20 29.65
C LYS A 286 12.18 12.91 29.78
N LEU A 287 12.31 12.14 28.69
CA LEU A 287 13.07 10.88 28.65
C LEU A 287 14.56 11.19 28.47
N SER A 288 15.20 11.85 29.45
CA SER A 288 16.56 12.40 29.34
C SER A 288 17.64 11.40 28.92
N GLU A 289 17.42 10.11 29.17
CA GLU A 289 18.33 9.00 28.83
C GLU A 289 18.19 8.46 27.40
N LEU A 290 17.25 8.98 26.60
CA LEU A 290 16.87 8.39 25.30
C LEU A 290 17.94 8.59 24.20
N GLU A 291 18.84 7.61 24.07
CA GLU A 291 19.86 7.52 23.01
C GLU A 291 19.28 7.27 21.61
N VAL A 292 18.19 6.50 21.53
CA VAL A 292 17.62 6.00 20.27
C VAL A 292 16.10 6.11 20.26
N LEU A 293 15.58 6.92 19.34
CA LEU A 293 14.14 7.09 19.11
C LEU A 293 13.82 6.79 17.65
N LYS A 294 13.12 5.69 17.38
CA LYS A 294 12.75 5.27 16.03
C LYS A 294 11.25 5.19 15.86
N GLY A 295 10.75 5.64 14.71
CA GLY A 295 9.32 5.82 14.50
C GLY A 295 8.77 6.94 15.40
N PHE A 296 9.51 8.04 15.57
CA PHE A 296 8.89 9.26 16.11
C PHE A 296 7.84 9.71 15.09
N VAL A 297 6.57 9.60 15.45
CA VAL A 297 5.39 9.81 14.61
C VAL A 297 4.95 11.27 14.69
N ILE A 298 5.22 12.06 13.66
CA ILE A 298 4.71 13.44 13.67
C ILE A 298 3.29 13.45 13.09
N GLY A 299 2.32 13.58 14.02
CA GLY A 299 0.91 13.19 13.90
C GLY A 299 0.04 14.05 13.00
N SER A 300 -1.26 14.23 13.28
CA SER A 300 -2.06 15.35 12.76
C SER A 300 -2.88 16.11 13.82
N SER A 301 -3.70 17.10 13.45
CA SER A 301 -4.12 18.16 14.41
C SER A 301 -5.14 17.78 15.49
N SER A 302 -5.73 16.57 15.49
CA SER A 302 -6.87 16.25 16.37
C SER A 302 -6.47 15.96 17.82
N LYS A 303 -5.31 15.35 18.07
CA LYS A 303 -4.63 15.18 19.37
C LYS A 303 -3.14 14.90 19.12
N THR A 304 -2.32 15.93 18.99
CA THR A 304 -0.84 15.79 18.99
C THR A 304 -0.23 16.41 20.24
N PRO A 305 0.16 15.59 21.23
CA PRO A 305 0.78 16.05 22.47
C PRO A 305 2.21 16.58 22.35
N CYS A 306 3.02 16.04 21.44
CA CYS A 306 4.49 16.20 21.39
C CYS A 306 4.98 16.49 19.95
N ARG A 307 6.02 17.32 19.83
CA ARG A 307 6.56 17.90 18.58
C ARG A 307 8.08 17.72 18.42
N ILE A 308 8.62 18.15 17.28
CA ILE A 308 10.08 18.15 17.06
C ILE A 308 10.78 19.09 18.05
N SER A 309 10.19 20.26 18.32
CA SER A 309 10.66 21.21 19.34
C SER A 309 10.83 20.57 20.71
N ASP A 310 9.95 19.62 21.04
CA ASP A 310 9.85 19.08 22.39
C ASP A 310 10.94 17.99 22.58
N ILE A 311 11.27 17.24 21.51
CA ILE A 311 12.36 16.28 21.52
C ILE A 311 13.76 16.92 21.43
N THR A 312 13.93 18.23 21.21
CA THR A 312 15.27 18.85 21.28
C THR A 312 15.84 18.91 22.69
N ASN A 313 14.99 18.70 23.71
CA ASN A 313 15.41 18.47 25.10
C ASN A 313 16.20 17.15 25.28
N LEU A 314 16.11 16.22 24.32
CA LEU A 314 16.77 14.91 24.37
C LEU A 314 18.25 15.00 23.97
N LYS A 315 19.06 15.69 24.78
CA LYS A 315 20.47 15.96 24.46
C LYS A 315 21.37 14.71 24.31
N LYS A 316 20.93 13.52 24.74
CA LYS A 316 21.62 12.23 24.52
C LYS A 316 21.22 11.53 23.22
N LEU A 317 20.32 12.08 22.41
CA LEU A 317 19.69 11.40 21.27
C LEU A 317 20.64 11.26 20.07
N LYS A 318 21.39 10.15 20.03
CA LYS A 318 22.32 9.79 18.96
C LYS A 318 21.63 9.29 17.68
N ARG A 319 20.42 8.73 17.78
CA ARG A 319 19.76 8.07 16.63
C ARG A 319 18.26 8.36 16.58
N LEU A 320 17.85 9.15 15.60
CA LEU A 320 16.45 9.53 15.36
C LEU A 320 15.96 8.93 14.04
N SER A 321 14.82 8.23 14.05
CA SER A 321 14.07 7.89 12.84
C SER A 321 12.69 8.50 12.89
N ILE A 322 12.50 9.57 12.13
CA ILE A 322 11.23 10.28 12.02
C ILE A 322 10.34 9.56 10.99
N HIS A 323 9.12 9.19 11.40
CA HIS A 323 7.99 8.91 10.50
C HIS A 323 6.90 9.97 10.72
N ILE A 324 6.04 10.20 9.75
CA ILE A 324 5.27 11.45 9.65
C ILE A 324 3.96 11.14 8.95
N THR A 325 2.85 11.82 9.24
CA THR A 325 1.50 11.25 9.11
C THR A 325 0.38 12.19 8.59
N SER A 326 -0.75 11.60 8.20
CA SER A 326 -2.07 12.09 7.74
C SER A 326 -2.65 13.54 7.77
N GLY A 327 -2.05 14.64 8.27
CA GLY A 327 -2.80 15.96 8.20
C GLY A 327 -2.50 17.51 8.44
N ALA A 328 -1.40 18.29 8.71
CA ALA A 328 -0.01 18.06 9.21
C ALA A 328 0.99 19.35 9.56
N VAL A 329 1.78 19.97 10.57
CA VAL A 329 2.46 20.00 12.01
C VAL A 329 3.94 19.83 11.95
N ILE A 330 4.45 20.25 10.83
CA ILE A 330 5.55 21.13 10.91
C ILE A 330 5.03 22.54 10.78
N GLN A 331 5.45 23.35 11.75
CA GLN A 331 5.30 24.79 11.72
C GLN A 331 6.39 25.30 10.77
N ASP A 332 6.25 26.55 10.33
CA ASP A 332 7.42 27.29 9.87
C ASP A 332 8.55 27.06 10.87
N ARG A 333 9.70 26.60 10.34
CA ARG A 333 10.96 26.44 11.08
C ARG A 333 11.04 25.28 12.09
N GLU A 334 10.07 24.38 12.21
CA GLU A 334 10.08 23.37 13.28
C GLU A 334 11.25 22.32 13.22
N PHE A 335 11.91 22.08 12.06
CA PHE A 335 13.19 21.34 11.99
C PHE A 335 14.42 22.26 11.98
N GLU A 336 14.27 23.59 12.05
CA GLU A 336 15.43 24.45 12.38
C GLU A 336 15.93 24.12 13.79
N SER A 337 15.03 23.66 14.68
CA SER A 337 15.38 23.16 16.01
C SER A 337 16.14 21.82 16.01
N LEU A 338 16.17 21.04 14.91
CA LEU A 338 16.95 19.78 14.87
C LEU A 338 18.46 20.02 15.03
N LYS A 339 18.97 21.23 14.73
CA LYS A 339 20.38 21.58 14.96
C LYS A 339 20.77 21.60 16.45
N GLU A 340 19.79 21.69 17.35
CA GLU A 340 19.98 21.65 18.80
C GLU A 340 20.26 20.23 19.35
N LEU A 341 20.21 19.20 18.49
CA LEU A 341 20.55 17.82 18.81
C LEU A 341 22.02 17.53 18.45
N GLU A 342 22.93 18.15 19.21
CA GLU A 342 24.39 18.15 18.96
C GLU A 342 25.06 16.76 19.02
N GLU A 343 24.39 15.75 19.59
CA GLU A 343 24.84 14.35 19.63
C GLU A 343 24.28 13.48 18.48
N LEU A 344 23.45 14.01 17.58
CA LEU A 344 22.72 13.20 16.59
C LEU A 344 23.63 12.70 15.45
N GLU A 345 24.18 11.50 15.61
CA GLU A 345 25.00 10.79 14.61
C GLU A 345 24.18 10.36 13.39
N HIS A 346 23.00 9.78 13.62
CA HIS A 346 22.20 9.08 12.61
C HIS A 346 20.78 9.60 12.54
N LEU A 347 20.40 10.17 11.39
CA LEU A 347 19.04 10.59 11.10
C LEU A 347 18.45 9.76 9.95
N LYS A 348 17.35 9.05 10.23
CA LYS A 348 16.43 8.59 9.19
C LYS A 348 15.22 9.51 9.15
N ILE A 349 14.81 9.90 7.96
CA ILE A 349 13.53 10.54 7.73
C ILE A 349 12.75 9.66 6.74
N SER A 350 11.49 9.35 7.05
CA SER A 350 10.63 8.46 6.26
C SER A 350 9.34 9.14 5.86
N TRP A 351 9.09 9.15 4.55
CA TRP A 351 7.90 9.70 3.88
C TRP A 351 6.84 8.57 3.62
N GLY A 352 5.57 8.86 3.25
CA GLY A 352 4.41 7.93 3.09
C GLY A 352 4.06 7.40 1.66
N VAL A 353 3.37 8.17 0.76
CA VAL A 353 3.37 8.16 -0.78
C VAL A 353 3.56 9.48 -1.65
N SER A 354 4.67 9.68 -2.33
CA SER A 354 5.30 10.97 -2.62
C SER A 354 4.42 12.12 -3.11
N ASP A 355 4.87 13.28 -2.66
CA ASP A 355 4.13 14.52 -2.60
C ASP A 355 4.91 15.65 -3.22
N THR A 356 4.28 16.57 -3.94
CA THR A 356 4.92 17.87 -4.21
C THR A 356 5.20 18.72 -2.99
N ARG A 357 4.46 18.54 -1.90
CA ARG A 357 4.50 19.44 -0.76
C ARG A 357 5.85 19.42 -0.05
N TYR A 358 6.32 18.39 0.65
CA TYR A 358 7.60 18.46 1.38
C TYR A 358 8.91 18.49 0.53
N SER A 359 8.88 19.03 -0.68
CA SER A 359 10.02 19.55 -1.44
C SER A 359 10.85 20.57 -0.68
N ASP A 360 10.15 21.46 0.00
CA ASP A 360 10.64 22.78 0.38
C ASP A 360 10.76 22.93 1.90
N ILE A 361 10.64 21.80 2.61
CA ILE A 361 11.11 21.69 3.98
C ILE A 361 12.61 21.93 3.99
N SER A 362 13.02 23.13 4.42
CA SER A 362 14.34 23.32 4.96
C SER A 362 14.48 22.52 6.26
N ILE A 363 15.61 21.83 6.41
CA ILE A 363 16.03 21.18 7.65
C ILE A 363 17.39 21.76 8.00
N ASP A 364 17.53 22.36 9.18
CA ASP A 364 18.87 22.58 9.72
C ASP A 364 19.30 21.27 10.38
N PHE A 365 20.12 20.50 9.68
CA PHE A 365 20.69 19.29 10.23
C PHE A 365 21.73 19.64 11.32
N PRO A 366 21.81 18.89 12.43
CA PRO A 366 22.87 19.06 13.41
C PRO A 366 24.24 18.73 12.80
N SER A 367 25.25 19.47 13.22
CA SER A 367 26.63 19.41 12.70
C SER A 367 27.33 18.06 12.96
N SER A 368 26.80 17.25 13.87
CA SER A 368 27.21 15.88 14.20
C SER A 368 26.86 14.81 13.16
N LEU A 369 26.02 15.13 12.16
CA LEU A 369 25.35 14.12 11.34
C LEU A 369 26.32 13.29 10.45
N ILE A 370 26.59 12.06 10.88
CA ILE A 370 27.45 11.09 10.16
C ILE A 370 26.68 10.40 9.03
N LYS A 371 25.40 10.10 9.25
CA LYS A 371 24.59 9.25 8.36
C LYS A 371 23.17 9.75 8.20
N LEU A 372 22.78 9.92 6.94
CA LEU A 372 21.44 10.29 6.53
C LEU A 372 20.79 9.14 5.75
N HIS A 373 19.59 8.70 6.18
CA HIS A 373 18.73 7.82 5.38
C HIS A 373 17.44 8.56 5.02
N VAL A 374 17.29 8.83 3.73
CA VAL A 374 16.12 9.50 3.15
C VAL A 374 15.26 8.43 2.50
N GLU A 375 14.30 7.88 3.26
CA GLU A 375 13.40 6.86 2.74
C GLU A 375 12.20 7.51 2.09
N GLY A 376 12.17 7.37 0.77
CA GLY A 376 11.03 7.73 -0.04
C GLY A 376 11.06 9.12 -0.62
N PHE A 377 12.19 9.81 -0.49
CA PHE A 377 12.31 11.24 -0.72
C PHE A 377 11.54 11.71 -1.97
N PRO A 378 10.51 12.55 -1.81
CA PRO A 378 9.65 12.90 -2.92
C PRO A 378 10.35 13.91 -3.85
N GLY A 379 11.42 14.58 -3.38
CA GLY A 379 12.23 15.54 -4.14
C GLY A 379 12.72 15.04 -5.50
N GLN A 380 12.76 15.94 -6.48
CA GLN A 380 13.33 15.69 -7.81
C GLN A 380 14.84 15.49 -7.71
N ASN A 381 15.44 16.38 -6.92
CA ASN A 381 16.87 16.56 -6.76
C ASN A 381 17.20 16.57 -5.27
N ILE A 382 17.79 15.46 -4.81
CA ILE A 382 18.18 15.30 -3.41
C ILE A 382 19.27 16.31 -3.00
N LEU A 383 20.19 16.66 -3.90
CA LEU A 383 21.33 17.52 -3.56
C LEU A 383 20.88 18.97 -3.41
N GLU A 384 20.01 19.44 -4.29
CA GLU A 384 19.40 20.77 -4.19
C GLU A 384 18.50 20.94 -2.96
N TRP A 385 17.83 19.88 -2.50
CA TRP A 385 17.18 19.89 -1.19
C TRP A 385 18.20 19.99 -0.04
N LEU A 386 19.25 19.17 -0.04
CA LEU A 386 20.33 19.25 0.95
C LEU A 386 21.10 20.58 0.89
N ASN A 387 21.08 21.31 -0.24
CA ASN A 387 21.68 22.63 -0.36
C ASN A 387 20.88 23.72 0.38
N LYS A 388 19.56 23.53 0.60
CA LYS A 388 18.67 24.51 1.28
C LYS A 388 18.97 24.68 2.78
N CYS A 389 19.65 23.70 3.38
CA CYS A 389 20.12 23.79 4.75
C CYS A 389 21.06 24.99 4.90
N SER A 390 20.90 25.74 5.99
CA SER A 390 21.74 26.89 6.33
C SER A 390 23.23 26.50 6.28
N GLU A 391 23.61 25.52 7.08
CA GLU A 391 24.97 25.00 7.18
C GLU A 391 25.26 23.81 6.23
N PRO A 392 26.52 23.63 5.78
CA PRO A 392 26.94 22.47 4.99
C PRO A 392 27.17 21.22 5.86
N LEU A 393 26.76 20.05 5.34
CA LEU A 393 26.93 18.74 6.00
C LEU A 393 28.38 18.23 5.93
N LEU A 394 29.30 18.88 6.65
CA LEU A 394 30.73 18.59 6.62
C LEU A 394 31.13 17.24 7.24
N THR A 395 30.24 16.60 8.00
CA THR A 395 30.46 15.33 8.72
C THR A 395 29.82 14.12 8.03
N LEU A 396 28.98 14.33 7.01
CA LEU A 396 28.19 13.27 6.37
C LEU A 396 29.08 12.29 5.58
N LYS A 397 29.23 11.07 6.10
CA LYS A 397 29.94 9.96 5.48
C LYS A 397 29.04 9.04 4.66
N GLU A 398 27.79 8.83 5.09
CA GLU A 398 26.89 7.86 4.46
C GLU A 398 25.52 8.44 4.10
N LEU A 399 25.17 8.43 2.81
CA LEU A 399 23.88 8.86 2.27
C LEU A 399 23.13 7.67 1.65
N ASN A 400 22.01 7.30 2.27
CA ASN A 400 21.11 6.26 1.76
C ASN A 400 19.83 6.89 1.22
N ILE A 401 19.43 6.53 0.00
CA ILE A 401 18.25 7.05 -0.69
C ILE A 401 17.45 5.84 -1.20
N THR A 402 16.17 5.74 -0.85
CA THR A 402 15.36 4.53 -1.10
C THR A 402 13.94 4.90 -1.55
N GLY A 403 13.59 4.66 -2.82
CA GLY A 403 12.30 5.08 -3.39
C GLY A 403 12.13 6.60 -3.57
N GLY A 404 10.90 7.04 -3.85
CA GLY A 404 10.56 8.43 -4.21
C GLY A 404 10.75 8.76 -5.71
N LYS A 405 10.66 10.05 -6.10
CA LYS A 405 11.02 10.53 -7.46
C LYS A 405 12.36 11.27 -7.53
N VAL A 406 13.33 10.91 -6.70
CA VAL A 406 14.71 11.31 -6.95
C VAL A 406 15.08 10.89 -8.37
N SER A 407 15.31 11.88 -9.22
CA SER A 407 15.44 11.73 -10.67
C SER A 407 16.50 12.63 -11.29
N SER A 408 17.11 13.48 -10.47
CA SER A 408 18.38 14.14 -10.74
C SER A 408 19.23 14.12 -9.47
N MET A 409 20.54 14.24 -9.64
CA MET A 409 21.52 14.51 -8.59
C MET A 409 22.48 15.62 -9.05
N ASN A 410 21.96 16.57 -9.84
CA ASN A 410 22.75 17.63 -10.43
C ASN A 410 22.79 18.85 -9.47
N TYR A 411 23.82 19.69 -9.60
CA TYR A 411 23.97 20.95 -8.84
C TYR A 411 23.94 20.79 -7.29
N GLY A 412 25.06 20.32 -6.73
CA GLY A 412 25.27 20.20 -5.28
C GLY A 412 26.36 21.14 -4.72
N LYS A 413 26.26 21.50 -3.43
CA LYS A 413 27.45 21.82 -2.61
C LYS A 413 28.41 20.62 -2.67
N ASN A 414 29.72 20.82 -2.59
CA ASN A 414 30.71 19.73 -2.75
C ASN A 414 30.84 18.90 -1.46
N TYR A 415 30.25 17.70 -1.42
CA TYR A 415 30.21 16.82 -0.24
C TYR A 415 31.52 16.01 -0.09
N ARG A 416 32.64 16.72 0.14
CA ARG A 416 34.03 16.18 0.21
C ARG A 416 34.32 15.09 1.25
N ARG A 417 33.35 14.71 2.10
CA ARG A 417 33.50 13.61 3.07
C ARG A 417 32.52 12.44 2.85
N LEU A 418 31.74 12.45 1.76
CA LEU A 418 30.79 11.37 1.48
C LEU A 418 31.52 10.11 0.96
N GLU A 419 31.75 9.16 1.86
CA GLU A 419 32.41 7.88 1.60
C GLU A 419 31.48 6.86 0.94
N ILE A 420 30.18 6.92 1.24
CA ILE A 420 29.21 5.89 0.85
C ILE A 420 27.92 6.51 0.34
N ILE A 421 27.49 6.09 -0.86
CA ILE A 421 26.15 6.37 -1.39
C ILE A 421 25.39 5.07 -1.72
N ARG A 422 24.11 5.01 -1.35
CA ARG A 422 23.24 3.86 -1.65
C ARG A 422 21.93 4.30 -2.28
N LEU A 423 21.68 3.83 -3.50
CA LEU A 423 20.64 4.31 -4.41
C LEU A 423 19.70 3.15 -4.76
N LYS A 424 18.59 3.02 -4.03
CA LYS A 424 17.75 1.80 -4.05
C LYS A 424 16.33 2.08 -4.52
N TYR A 425 15.86 1.30 -5.49
CA TYR A 425 14.50 1.37 -6.06
C TYR A 425 14.12 2.75 -6.64
N LEU A 426 15.13 3.54 -7.05
CA LEU A 426 14.95 4.89 -7.62
C LEU A 426 14.56 4.79 -9.09
N LYS A 427 13.28 4.47 -9.33
CA LYS A 427 12.67 4.22 -10.67
C LYS A 427 12.93 5.33 -11.69
N TYR A 428 13.15 6.56 -11.24
CA TYR A 428 13.22 7.75 -12.07
C TYR A 428 14.63 8.33 -12.21
N LEU A 429 15.64 7.71 -11.57
CA LEU A 429 17.01 8.22 -11.53
C LEU A 429 17.83 7.71 -12.72
N ASP A 430 18.01 8.59 -13.70
CA ASP A 430 19.01 8.45 -14.75
C ASP A 430 20.27 9.25 -14.34
N VAL A 431 21.34 8.54 -13.98
CA VAL A 431 22.62 9.12 -13.55
C VAL A 431 23.75 8.30 -14.15
N LYS A 432 24.59 8.97 -14.95
CA LYS A 432 25.86 8.41 -15.43
C LYS A 432 26.85 8.30 -14.26
N LEU A 433 27.40 7.11 -14.04
CA LEU A 433 28.32 6.82 -12.92
C LEU A 433 29.52 7.77 -12.84
N THR A 434 30.01 8.28 -13.97
CA THR A 434 31.14 9.24 -14.02
C THR A 434 30.86 10.52 -13.22
N TYR A 435 29.65 11.07 -13.34
CA TYR A 435 29.25 12.31 -12.67
C TYR A 435 29.19 12.17 -11.14
N LEU A 436 29.06 10.94 -10.60
CA LEU A 436 29.14 10.72 -9.15
C LEU A 436 30.56 10.89 -8.61
N GLY A 437 31.61 10.65 -9.41
CA GLY A 437 32.98 10.92 -9.00
C GLY A 437 33.26 12.42 -8.86
N ASP A 438 32.79 13.21 -9.82
CA ASP A 438 32.95 14.67 -9.84
C ASP A 438 32.20 15.36 -8.68
N LEU A 439 31.02 14.84 -8.33
CA LEU A 439 30.17 15.36 -7.24
C LEU A 439 30.62 14.90 -5.84
N PHE A 440 31.27 13.74 -5.73
CA PHE A 440 31.65 13.11 -4.47
C PHE A 440 33.12 12.64 -4.48
N PRO A 441 34.11 13.54 -4.34
CA PRO A 441 35.52 13.24 -4.56
C PRO A 441 36.17 12.22 -3.60
N SER A 442 35.45 11.72 -2.60
CA SER A 442 35.92 10.72 -1.63
C SER A 442 35.02 9.48 -1.56
N LEU A 443 34.21 9.25 -2.60
CA LEU A 443 33.24 8.17 -2.68
C LEU A 443 33.92 6.80 -2.85
N MET A 444 33.95 6.02 -1.77
CA MET A 444 34.56 4.69 -1.71
C MET A 444 33.59 3.57 -2.14
N TYR A 445 32.28 3.75 -1.94
CA TYR A 445 31.30 2.71 -2.24
C TYR A 445 29.97 3.26 -2.78
N VAL A 446 29.50 2.64 -3.86
CA VAL A 446 28.23 2.93 -4.54
C VAL A 446 27.39 1.66 -4.64
N GLU A 447 26.22 1.62 -3.99
CA GLU A 447 25.24 0.53 -4.18
C GLU A 447 24.04 1.05 -4.98
N ILE A 448 24.04 0.84 -6.31
CA ILE A 448 22.86 1.07 -7.15
C ILE A 448 22.03 -0.22 -7.24
N LYS A 449 20.75 -0.13 -6.87
CA LYS A 449 19.75 -1.19 -7.06
C LYS A 449 18.51 -0.65 -7.78
N GLN A 450 18.61 -0.61 -9.09
CA GLN A 450 17.49 -0.37 -10.02
C GLN A 450 16.83 -1.70 -10.42
N HIS A 451 15.64 -1.63 -11.03
CA HIS A 451 15.10 -2.78 -11.78
C HIS A 451 15.87 -2.88 -13.11
N LEU A 452 16.90 -3.72 -13.15
CA LEU A 452 17.67 -3.97 -14.36
C LEU A 452 16.84 -4.79 -15.36
N VAL A 453 16.41 -4.12 -16.44
CA VAL A 453 16.08 -4.73 -17.72
C VAL A 453 17.01 -4.10 -18.74
N THR A 454 18.26 -4.56 -18.79
CA THR A 454 19.24 -4.16 -19.81
C THR A 454 18.90 -4.84 -21.14
N GLU A 455 19.11 -4.15 -22.26
CA GLU A 455 18.52 -4.57 -23.53
C GLU A 455 19.12 -5.86 -24.10
N GLU A 456 20.39 -6.17 -23.82
CA GLU A 456 21.04 -7.44 -24.18
C GLU A 456 20.28 -8.65 -23.61
N LYS A 457 19.63 -8.52 -22.45
CA LYS A 457 18.82 -9.59 -21.86
C LYS A 457 17.42 -9.70 -22.45
N LYS A 458 17.04 -8.87 -23.44
CA LYS A 458 15.72 -9.01 -24.09
C LYS A 458 15.56 -10.34 -24.81
N ASP A 459 16.63 -10.91 -25.34
CA ASP A 459 16.56 -12.15 -26.12
C ASP A 459 16.63 -13.39 -25.21
N ASP A 460 17.54 -13.42 -24.22
CA ASP A 460 17.46 -14.36 -23.07
C ASP A 460 16.05 -14.38 -22.42
N LEU A 461 15.43 -13.20 -22.25
CA LEU A 461 14.07 -13.05 -21.71
C LEU A 461 12.96 -13.12 -22.77
N LYS A 462 13.25 -13.36 -24.04
CA LYS A 462 12.24 -13.91 -24.97
C LYS A 462 12.15 -15.40 -24.70
N ASP A 463 13.27 -16.11 -24.76
CA ASP A 463 13.30 -17.57 -24.63
C ASP A 463 12.84 -18.02 -23.24
N LEU A 464 13.36 -17.41 -22.16
CA LEU A 464 12.92 -17.73 -20.80
C LEU A 464 11.45 -17.35 -20.53
N LYS A 465 10.86 -16.44 -21.32
CA LYS A 465 9.47 -15.98 -21.17
C LYS A 465 8.51 -16.72 -22.10
N PHE A 466 9.01 -17.23 -23.22
CA PHE A 466 8.39 -18.25 -24.05
C PHE A 466 8.27 -19.53 -23.23
N GLU A 467 9.37 -20.01 -22.62
CA GLU A 467 9.34 -21.13 -21.67
C GLU A 467 8.45 -20.86 -20.45
N LEU A 468 8.52 -19.68 -19.82
CA LEU A 468 7.62 -19.36 -18.70
C LEU A 468 6.14 -19.25 -19.12
N ASN A 469 5.84 -19.01 -20.41
CA ASN A 469 4.47 -19.05 -20.92
C ASN A 469 4.07 -20.47 -21.31
N ASN A 470 4.90 -21.23 -22.02
CA ASN A 470 4.72 -22.67 -22.26
C ASN A 470 4.45 -23.43 -20.95
N ILE A 471 5.19 -23.11 -19.89
CA ILE A 471 5.00 -23.67 -18.54
C ILE A 471 3.68 -23.19 -17.91
N LYS A 472 3.26 -21.93 -18.05
CA LYS A 472 1.94 -21.46 -17.56
C LYS A 472 0.78 -22.08 -18.34
N ASP A 473 0.94 -22.26 -19.64
CA ASP A 473 -0.09 -22.81 -20.51
C ASP A 473 -0.18 -24.32 -20.27
N LEU A 474 0.94 -25.02 -20.06
CA LEU A 474 0.99 -26.36 -19.49
C LEU A 474 0.32 -26.42 -18.11
N PHE A 475 0.60 -25.51 -17.17
CA PHE A 475 -0.07 -25.47 -15.87
C PHE A 475 -1.57 -25.18 -16.01
N SER A 476 -2.00 -24.38 -16.99
CA SER A 476 -3.40 -24.07 -17.26
C SER A 476 -4.13 -25.26 -17.88
N ILE A 477 -3.47 -25.98 -18.80
CA ILE A 477 -3.97 -27.22 -19.40
C ILE A 477 -4.03 -28.33 -18.34
N VAL A 478 -2.97 -28.53 -17.56
CA VAL A 478 -2.94 -29.50 -16.44
C VAL A 478 -4.03 -29.19 -15.43
N LYS A 479 -4.18 -27.93 -15.00
CA LYS A 479 -5.25 -27.52 -14.07
C LYS A 479 -6.65 -27.75 -14.66
N ARG A 480 -6.87 -27.45 -15.95
CA ARG A 480 -8.17 -27.70 -16.60
C ARG A 480 -8.45 -29.22 -16.73
N ASN A 481 -7.42 -30.02 -16.99
CA ASN A 481 -7.52 -31.48 -17.08
C ASN A 481 -7.67 -32.13 -15.68
N GLU A 482 -7.14 -31.49 -14.63
CA GLU A 482 -7.35 -31.83 -13.22
C GLU A 482 -8.79 -31.51 -12.79
N GLU A 483 -9.33 -30.35 -13.18
CA GLU A 483 -10.74 -29.98 -12.99
C GLU A 483 -11.68 -30.95 -13.74
N GLU A 484 -11.39 -31.30 -15.00
CA GLU A 484 -12.13 -32.31 -15.79
C GLU A 484 -12.11 -33.72 -15.15
N LEU A 485 -11.00 -34.08 -14.48
CA LEU A 485 -10.89 -35.32 -13.70
C LEU A 485 -11.66 -35.23 -12.37
N LEU A 486 -11.61 -34.10 -11.66
CA LEU A 486 -12.35 -33.88 -10.42
C LEU A 486 -13.87 -33.93 -10.63
N ASP A 487 -14.39 -33.33 -11.69
CA ASP A 487 -15.80 -33.44 -12.06
C ASP A 487 -16.17 -34.89 -12.36
N THR A 488 -15.34 -35.61 -13.12
CA THR A 488 -15.55 -37.03 -13.42
C THR A 488 -15.59 -37.90 -12.15
N LEU A 489 -14.72 -37.64 -11.17
CA LEU A 489 -14.71 -38.33 -9.89
C LEU A 489 -15.89 -37.94 -9.00
N THR A 490 -16.35 -36.69 -9.08
CA THR A 490 -17.50 -36.17 -8.33
C THR A 490 -18.81 -36.82 -8.81
N VAL A 491 -18.94 -37.13 -10.11
CA VAL A 491 -20.05 -37.95 -10.64
C VAL A 491 -20.03 -39.37 -10.05
N VAL A 492 -18.85 -39.98 -9.87
CA VAL A 492 -18.72 -41.31 -9.25
C VAL A 492 -19.13 -41.28 -7.77
N ASP A 493 -18.62 -40.32 -7.00
CA ASP A 493 -19.00 -40.12 -5.60
C ASP A 493 -20.52 -39.85 -5.45
N GLY A 494 -21.08 -39.04 -6.36
CA GLY A 494 -22.53 -38.81 -6.44
C GLY A 494 -23.36 -40.08 -6.68
N TYR A 495 -22.89 -41.02 -7.52
CA TYR A 495 -23.56 -42.32 -7.69
C TYR A 495 -23.40 -43.25 -6.48
N LEU A 496 -22.23 -43.23 -5.83
CA LEU A 496 -21.94 -44.06 -4.65
C LEU A 496 -22.75 -43.61 -3.42
N ARG A 497 -22.76 -42.31 -3.10
CA ARG A 497 -23.53 -41.76 -1.96
C ARG A 497 -25.04 -42.01 -2.09
N ASN A 498 -25.57 -41.89 -3.31
CA ASN A 498 -26.98 -42.18 -3.59
C ASN A 498 -27.27 -43.68 -3.77
N SER A 499 -26.31 -44.57 -3.46
CA SER A 499 -26.45 -46.04 -3.53
C SER A 499 -26.91 -46.60 -4.89
N ASN A 500 -26.75 -45.84 -5.99
CA ASN A 500 -27.31 -46.17 -7.30
C ASN A 500 -26.36 -47.09 -8.11
N ILE A 501 -25.93 -48.17 -7.46
CA ILE A 501 -24.85 -49.05 -7.91
C ILE A 501 -25.20 -49.75 -9.24
N ARG A 502 -26.49 -49.96 -9.55
CA ARG A 502 -26.92 -50.52 -10.84
C ARG A 502 -26.55 -49.60 -12.02
N LYS A 503 -26.80 -48.29 -11.91
CA LYS A 503 -26.45 -47.32 -12.96
C LYS A 503 -24.95 -47.09 -13.05
N LEU A 504 -24.26 -47.05 -11.90
CA LEU A 504 -22.80 -47.01 -11.85
C LEU A 504 -22.17 -48.20 -12.58
N LYS A 505 -22.69 -49.42 -12.41
CA LYS A 505 -22.21 -50.63 -13.12
C LYS A 505 -22.52 -50.63 -14.63
N GLN A 506 -23.56 -49.93 -15.09
CA GLN A 506 -23.83 -49.75 -16.52
C GLN A 506 -22.87 -48.73 -17.15
N GLU A 507 -22.56 -47.66 -16.44
CA GLU A 507 -21.66 -46.59 -16.91
C GLU A 507 -20.16 -46.87 -16.61
N GLU A 508 -19.85 -47.92 -15.84
CA GLU A 508 -18.53 -48.26 -15.28
C GLU A 508 -17.40 -48.21 -16.32
N LYS A 509 -17.58 -48.86 -17.47
CA LYS A 509 -16.57 -48.86 -18.54
C LYS A 509 -16.32 -47.45 -19.11
N ALA A 510 -17.37 -46.66 -19.31
CA ALA A 510 -17.25 -45.31 -19.83
C ALA A 510 -16.65 -44.33 -18.80
N ILE A 511 -16.96 -44.51 -17.52
CA ILE A 511 -16.35 -43.77 -16.41
C ILE A 511 -14.86 -44.10 -16.31
N CYS A 512 -14.50 -45.38 -16.28
CA CYS A 512 -13.12 -45.84 -16.22
C CYS A 512 -12.30 -45.36 -17.43
N GLU A 513 -12.88 -45.34 -18.63
CA GLU A 513 -12.18 -44.85 -19.81
C GLU A 513 -12.01 -43.33 -19.82
N ARG A 514 -13.01 -42.55 -19.35
CA ARG A 514 -12.83 -41.10 -19.12
C ARG A 514 -11.71 -40.82 -18.12
N ILE A 515 -11.67 -41.57 -17.01
CA ILE A 515 -10.58 -41.46 -16.00
C ILE A 515 -9.23 -41.86 -16.62
N ARG A 516 -9.18 -42.90 -17.46
CA ARG A 516 -7.98 -43.36 -18.16
C ARG A 516 -7.44 -42.30 -19.12
N ILE A 517 -8.30 -41.73 -19.95
CA ILE A 517 -7.99 -40.65 -20.89
C ILE A 517 -7.52 -39.40 -20.13
N SER A 518 -8.24 -38.95 -19.10
CA SER A 518 -7.83 -37.78 -18.31
C SER A 518 -6.51 -38.01 -17.58
N LYS A 519 -6.25 -39.22 -17.09
CA LYS A 519 -4.95 -39.60 -16.51
C LYS A 519 -3.81 -39.61 -17.55
N GLN A 520 -4.08 -39.96 -18.80
CA GLN A 520 -3.11 -39.80 -19.90
C GLN A 520 -2.89 -38.32 -20.25
N LYS A 521 -3.94 -37.49 -20.30
CA LYS A 521 -3.84 -36.02 -20.49
C LYS A 521 -3.03 -35.29 -19.40
N LEU A 522 -2.78 -35.93 -18.25
CA LEU A 522 -2.07 -35.37 -17.10
C LEU A 522 -0.61 -35.83 -16.98
N LEU A 523 -0.14 -36.74 -17.83
CA LEU A 523 1.25 -37.25 -17.83
C LEU A 523 1.92 -36.99 -19.19
N PRO A 524 3.10 -36.35 -19.24
CA PRO A 524 3.77 -36.09 -20.51
C PRO A 524 4.33 -37.39 -21.10
N THR A 525 3.78 -37.82 -22.24
CA THR A 525 4.33 -38.90 -23.06
C THR A 525 5.59 -38.43 -23.78
N GLY A 526 6.76 -38.81 -23.30
CA GLY A 526 8.04 -38.41 -23.90
C GLY A 526 8.46 -39.28 -25.10
N GLY A 527 9.22 -38.69 -26.03
CA GLY A 527 10.07 -39.43 -26.96
C GLY A 527 9.56 -39.62 -28.39
N ALA A 528 9.74 -38.59 -29.23
CA ALA A 528 10.05 -38.61 -30.68
C ALA A 528 9.51 -39.71 -31.63
N THR A 529 9.04 -39.28 -32.82
CA THR A 529 9.49 -39.88 -34.10
C THR A 529 9.20 -39.01 -35.35
N HIS A 530 10.23 -38.87 -36.19
CA HIS A 530 10.34 -38.51 -37.62
C HIS A 530 9.22 -37.87 -38.49
N GLN A 531 9.68 -36.89 -39.31
CA GLN A 531 9.39 -36.67 -40.75
C GLN A 531 7.98 -36.17 -41.17
N SER A 532 7.78 -35.43 -42.28
CA SER A 532 8.67 -35.02 -43.40
C SER A 532 8.33 -33.61 -43.97
N SER A 533 9.14 -33.14 -44.93
CA SER A 533 8.95 -31.98 -45.84
C SER A 533 7.65 -32.07 -46.68
N ASN A 534 7.16 -31.06 -47.44
CA ASN A 534 7.89 -30.24 -48.43
C ASN A 534 7.02 -29.11 -49.09
N ILE A 535 7.65 -28.25 -49.94
CA ILE A 535 7.10 -27.52 -51.12
C ILE A 535 6.34 -26.15 -50.98
N GLU A 536 7.06 -25.10 -51.39
CA GLU A 536 6.77 -23.99 -52.36
C GLU A 536 5.50 -23.10 -52.37
N VAL A 537 5.77 -21.80 -52.15
CA VAL A 537 5.41 -20.61 -52.97
C VAL A 537 4.36 -20.75 -54.09
N SER A 538 3.34 -19.86 -54.09
CA SER A 538 2.69 -19.36 -55.32
C SER A 538 2.12 -17.94 -55.15
N GLN A 539 2.19 -17.17 -56.24
CA GLN A 539 1.99 -15.73 -56.40
C GLN A 539 0.62 -15.13 -56.00
N GLU A 540 0.71 -13.83 -55.73
CA GLU A 540 -0.27 -12.75 -55.88
C GLU A 540 -1.59 -13.03 -56.62
N LYS A 541 -2.67 -12.46 -56.09
CA LYS A 541 -3.72 -11.83 -56.92
C LYS A 541 -4.37 -10.65 -56.19
N THR A 542 -4.17 -9.45 -56.71
CA THR A 542 -4.87 -8.23 -56.31
C THR A 542 -6.33 -8.29 -56.77
N PHE A 543 -7.23 -7.75 -55.94
CA PHE A 543 -8.48 -7.18 -56.42
C PHE A 543 -8.79 -5.91 -55.62
N GLN A 544 -9.14 -4.83 -56.33
CA GLN A 544 -9.51 -3.54 -55.76
C GLN A 544 -11.03 -3.48 -55.62
N HIS A 545 -11.55 -2.98 -54.49
CA HIS A 545 -12.05 -1.59 -54.43
C HIS A 545 -12.65 -1.25 -53.05
N GLU A 546 -12.19 -0.12 -52.53
CA GLU A 546 -12.95 0.91 -51.80
C GLU A 546 -14.29 0.53 -51.13
N LYS A 547 -14.28 0.56 -49.79
CA LYS A 547 -15.20 1.42 -49.03
C LYS A 547 -14.42 2.09 -47.91
N LEU A 548 -14.53 3.42 -47.80
CA LEU A 548 -13.90 4.17 -46.71
C LEU A 548 -14.62 3.84 -45.41
N ASP A 549 -13.94 3.18 -44.47
CA ASP A 549 -14.38 3.13 -43.07
C ASP A 549 -13.70 4.27 -42.28
N LYS A 550 -14.50 5.03 -41.53
CA LYS A 550 -14.08 6.30 -40.91
C LYS A 550 -13.21 6.08 -39.65
N GLY A 551 -13.11 4.85 -39.15
CA GLY A 551 -12.36 4.52 -37.93
C GLY A 551 -10.84 4.80 -38.00
N GLU A 552 -10.21 4.68 -39.18
CA GLU A 552 -8.75 4.86 -39.30
C GLU A 552 -8.32 6.34 -39.27
N GLU A 553 -9.18 7.26 -39.67
CA GLU A 553 -8.91 8.71 -39.62
C GLU A 553 -9.02 9.32 -38.22
N MET A 554 -9.74 8.67 -37.31
CA MET A 554 -9.87 9.12 -35.92
C MET A 554 -8.59 8.88 -35.09
N ASN A 555 -7.77 7.90 -35.48
CA ASN A 555 -6.56 7.50 -34.74
C ASN A 555 -5.25 8.07 -35.32
N LYS A 556 -5.27 8.74 -36.47
CA LYS A 556 -4.11 9.47 -37.00
C LYS A 556 -3.77 10.63 -36.06
N ALA A 557 -2.58 10.58 -35.44
CA ALA A 557 -2.06 11.66 -34.62
C ALA A 557 -1.91 12.95 -35.46
N LEU A 558 -2.20 14.10 -34.85
CA LEU A 558 -2.12 15.39 -35.56
C LEU A 558 -0.67 15.69 -35.95
N SER A 559 -0.44 16.28 -37.13
CA SER A 559 0.88 16.85 -37.41
C SER A 559 1.20 17.94 -36.36
N PRO A 560 2.47 18.16 -35.99
CA PRO A 560 2.83 19.20 -35.02
C PRO A 560 2.34 20.61 -35.43
N GLN A 561 2.22 20.87 -36.73
CA GLN A 561 1.67 22.11 -37.29
C GLN A 561 0.14 22.16 -37.14
N SER A 562 -0.57 21.08 -37.47
CA SER A 562 -2.02 20.96 -37.31
C SER A 562 -2.44 21.09 -35.84
N PHE A 563 -1.70 20.46 -34.92
CA PHE A 563 -1.92 20.60 -33.48
C PHE A 563 -1.79 22.06 -33.04
N LYS A 564 -0.76 22.77 -33.50
CA LYS A 564 -0.55 24.19 -33.20
C LYS A 564 -1.72 25.07 -33.68
N VAL A 565 -2.28 24.81 -34.86
CA VAL A 565 -3.48 25.51 -35.35
C VAL A 565 -4.68 25.22 -34.44
N HIS A 566 -5.06 23.95 -34.25
CA HIS A 566 -6.24 23.57 -33.46
C HIS A 566 -6.17 24.04 -32.00
N TYR A 567 -4.97 24.16 -31.42
CA TYR A 567 -4.75 24.71 -30.09
C TYR A 567 -4.82 26.25 -30.06
N ASN A 568 -4.22 26.94 -31.04
CA ASN A 568 -4.23 28.39 -31.09
C ASN A 568 -5.65 28.95 -31.22
N ASP A 569 -6.52 28.28 -31.98
CA ASP A 569 -7.95 28.59 -32.15
C ASP A 569 -8.78 28.57 -30.84
N LEU A 570 -8.32 27.91 -29.78
CA LEU A 570 -9.07 27.81 -28.53
C LEU A 570 -9.20 29.19 -27.87
N ASP A 571 -10.38 29.53 -27.34
CA ASP A 571 -10.51 30.69 -26.45
C ASP A 571 -9.77 30.46 -25.11
N ARG A 572 -9.67 31.51 -24.29
CA ARG A 572 -8.97 31.49 -22.99
C ARG A 572 -9.51 30.41 -22.04
N LEU A 573 -10.81 30.13 -22.04
CA LEU A 573 -11.45 29.17 -21.15
C LEU A 573 -11.15 27.74 -21.60
N HIS A 574 -11.30 27.44 -22.89
CA HIS A 574 -10.95 26.15 -23.46
C HIS A 574 -9.44 25.87 -23.40
N LYS A 575 -8.58 26.90 -23.53
CA LYS A 575 -7.14 26.78 -23.26
C LYS A 575 -6.89 26.35 -21.81
N ARG A 576 -7.48 27.00 -20.79
CA ARG A 576 -7.34 26.57 -19.39
C ARG A 576 -7.77 25.11 -19.17
N PHE A 577 -8.91 24.71 -19.73
CA PHE A 577 -9.37 23.32 -19.62
C PHE A 577 -8.39 22.33 -20.25
N PHE A 578 -7.87 22.61 -21.45
CA PHE A 578 -6.87 21.76 -22.08
C PHE A 578 -5.52 21.76 -21.34
N LEU A 579 -5.00 22.92 -20.96
CA LEU A 579 -3.75 23.06 -20.22
C LEU A 579 -3.82 22.36 -18.86
N SER A 580 -4.99 22.33 -18.20
CA SER A 580 -5.19 21.56 -16.97
C SER A 580 -5.09 20.03 -17.16
N LEU A 581 -5.26 19.52 -18.39
CA LEU A 581 -5.00 18.11 -18.70
C LEU A 581 -3.50 17.81 -18.73
N LEU A 582 -2.65 18.77 -19.07
CA LEU A 582 -1.20 18.60 -19.11
C LEU A 582 -0.58 18.38 -17.72
N LEU A 583 -1.39 18.44 -16.66
CA LEU A 583 -1.02 18.08 -15.29
C LEU A 583 -1.07 16.56 -15.05
N PHE A 584 -1.72 15.77 -15.92
CA PHE A 584 -1.73 14.31 -15.84
C PHE A 584 -0.41 13.70 -16.38
N PRO A 585 0.01 12.53 -15.88
CA PRO A 585 1.22 11.85 -16.38
C PRO A 585 1.20 11.55 -17.89
N LYS A 586 2.39 11.52 -18.52
CA LYS A 586 2.54 11.16 -19.94
C LYS A 586 1.84 9.83 -20.27
N ASN A 587 1.04 9.85 -21.32
CA ASN A 587 0.19 8.73 -21.79
C ASN A 587 -0.88 8.24 -20.78
N ALA A 588 -1.19 9.02 -19.73
CA ALA A 588 -2.23 8.67 -18.75
C ALA A 588 -3.58 8.35 -19.42
N ILE A 589 -4.25 7.32 -18.91
CA ILE A 589 -5.59 6.92 -19.34
C ILE A 589 -6.59 7.65 -18.44
N ILE A 590 -7.21 8.68 -18.97
CA ILE A 590 -8.04 9.64 -18.25
C ILE A 590 -9.50 9.20 -18.41
N LYS A 591 -10.30 9.17 -17.33
CA LYS A 591 -11.73 8.82 -17.38
C LYS A 591 -12.58 10.09 -17.53
N LYS A 592 -13.58 10.06 -18.40
CA LYS A 592 -14.48 11.20 -18.64
C LYS A 592 -15.24 11.60 -17.36
N ASN A 593 -15.85 10.65 -16.67
CA ASN A 593 -16.68 10.90 -15.48
C ASN A 593 -15.94 11.54 -14.29
N THR A 594 -14.61 11.43 -14.19
CA THR A 594 -13.82 12.08 -13.13
C THR A 594 -13.25 13.42 -13.56
N LEU A 595 -13.21 13.71 -14.87
CA LEU A 595 -12.73 14.98 -15.42
C LEU A 595 -13.64 16.16 -15.07
N HIS A 596 -14.94 15.90 -14.92
CA HIS A 596 -15.90 16.90 -14.45
C HIS A 596 -15.45 17.56 -13.13
N PHE A 597 -14.99 16.77 -12.16
CA PHE A 597 -14.45 17.30 -10.90
C PHE A 597 -13.14 18.07 -11.12
N TRP A 598 -12.27 17.56 -12.00
CA TRP A 598 -10.97 18.16 -12.32
C TRP A 598 -11.10 19.55 -12.96
N TRP A 599 -12.06 19.73 -13.87
CA TRP A 599 -12.34 21.04 -14.45
C TRP A 599 -13.16 21.95 -13.51
N ALA A 600 -14.07 21.39 -12.70
CA ALA A 600 -14.75 22.14 -11.64
C ALA A 600 -13.77 22.73 -10.60
N SER A 601 -12.59 22.12 -10.45
CA SER A 601 -11.49 22.65 -9.64
C SER A 601 -10.60 23.69 -10.32
N VAL A 602 -10.73 23.90 -11.64
CA VAL A 602 -9.89 24.82 -12.43
C VAL A 602 -10.55 26.18 -12.64
N VAL A 603 -11.88 26.24 -12.71
CA VAL A 603 -12.65 27.49 -12.93
C VAL A 603 -13.76 27.73 -11.90
N GLY A 604 -13.86 26.87 -10.88
CA GLY A 604 -15.07 26.74 -10.06
C GLY A 604 -16.09 25.78 -10.70
N TYR A 605 -17.18 25.52 -9.98
CA TYR A 605 -18.20 24.55 -10.40
C TYR A 605 -18.73 24.80 -11.84
N ILE A 606 -18.86 23.72 -12.61
CA ILE A 606 -19.31 23.69 -14.00
C ILE A 606 -20.57 22.83 -14.06
N MET A 607 -21.63 23.27 -14.74
CA MET A 607 -22.82 22.42 -14.94
C MET A 607 -22.50 21.21 -15.81
N ILE A 608 -23.14 20.07 -15.56
CA ILE A 608 -22.83 18.81 -16.27
C ILE A 608 -22.92 19.00 -17.80
N GLY A 609 -23.95 19.67 -18.33
CA GLY A 609 -24.05 19.98 -19.76
C GLY A 609 -22.92 20.88 -20.31
N GLN A 610 -22.39 21.81 -19.50
CA GLN A 610 -21.22 22.63 -19.89
C GLN A 610 -19.93 21.79 -19.92
N PHE A 611 -19.78 20.86 -18.97
CA PHE A 611 -18.67 19.92 -18.95
C PHE A 611 -18.67 19.01 -20.21
N GLU A 612 -19.83 18.48 -20.59
CA GLU A 612 -19.95 17.63 -21.78
C GLU A 612 -19.61 18.43 -23.05
N PHE A 613 -20.11 19.68 -23.20
CA PHE A 613 -19.77 20.56 -24.34
C PHE A 613 -18.26 20.81 -24.47
N VAL A 614 -17.59 21.20 -23.38
CA VAL A 614 -16.13 21.45 -23.37
C VAL A 614 -15.35 20.18 -23.73
N PHE A 615 -15.82 19.02 -23.27
CA PHE A 615 -15.18 17.75 -23.56
C PHE A 615 -15.23 17.42 -25.06
N GLU A 616 -16.41 17.46 -25.67
CA GLU A 616 -16.55 17.17 -27.10
C GLU A 616 -15.82 18.22 -27.96
N TYR A 617 -15.83 19.51 -27.58
CA TYR A 617 -15.08 20.56 -28.29
C TYR A 617 -13.56 20.32 -28.35
N LEU A 618 -12.97 19.76 -27.28
CA LEU A 618 -11.55 19.36 -27.28
C LEU A 618 -11.29 18.03 -28.00
N PHE A 619 -12.32 17.18 -28.13
CA PHE A 619 -12.30 15.90 -28.83
C PHE A 619 -12.39 16.08 -30.36
N ASP A 620 -13.33 16.89 -30.83
CA ASP A 620 -13.51 17.23 -32.25
C ASP A 620 -12.27 17.91 -32.85
N ARG A 621 -11.62 18.78 -32.06
CA ARG A 621 -10.32 19.40 -32.40
C ARG A 621 -9.13 18.42 -32.34
N LYS A 622 -9.37 17.14 -32.06
CA LYS A 622 -8.40 16.04 -31.89
C LYS A 622 -7.29 16.34 -30.87
N LEU A 623 -7.51 17.26 -29.93
CA LEU A 623 -6.53 17.62 -28.89
C LEU A 623 -6.50 16.57 -27.77
N ILE A 624 -7.66 15.96 -27.49
CA ILE A 624 -7.78 14.67 -26.81
C ILE A 624 -8.24 13.59 -27.80
N VAL A 625 -7.95 12.32 -27.50
CA VAL A 625 -8.24 11.16 -28.35
C VAL A 625 -8.85 10.02 -27.50
N PRO A 626 -9.76 9.19 -28.04
CA PRO A 626 -10.41 8.13 -27.26
C PRO A 626 -9.40 7.05 -26.84
N HIS A 627 -9.70 6.32 -25.76
CA HIS A 627 -8.89 5.18 -25.34
C HIS A 627 -9.71 3.90 -25.15
N GLY A 628 -9.64 3.05 -26.17
CA GLY A 628 -10.23 1.72 -26.22
C GLY A 628 -9.95 1.08 -27.57
N ASN A 629 -10.82 0.15 -27.97
CA ASN A 629 -10.87 -0.50 -29.28
C ASN A 629 -11.63 0.31 -30.35
N GLY A 630 -12.14 1.50 -30.03
CA GLY A 630 -12.96 2.34 -30.92
C GLY A 630 -14.43 1.92 -31.05
N LYS A 631 -14.81 0.69 -30.65
CA LYS A 631 -16.19 0.17 -30.80
C LYS A 631 -17.25 0.92 -29.96
N CYS A 632 -16.89 1.33 -28.75
CA CYS A 632 -17.84 1.92 -27.81
C CYS A 632 -18.16 3.40 -28.20
N PRO A 633 -19.42 3.74 -28.54
CA PRO A 633 -19.77 5.09 -29.00
C PRO A 633 -19.69 6.16 -27.91
N VAL A 634 -19.65 5.76 -26.63
CA VAL A 634 -19.43 6.68 -25.50
C VAL A 634 -17.98 6.62 -25.04
N VAL A 635 -17.29 7.75 -25.10
CA VAL A 635 -15.88 7.91 -24.69
C VAL A 635 -15.75 7.87 -23.16
N SER A 636 -15.79 6.66 -22.59
CA SER A 636 -15.61 6.45 -21.14
C SER A 636 -14.18 6.75 -20.65
N LYS A 637 -13.20 6.62 -21.54
CA LYS A 637 -11.76 6.85 -21.32
C LYS A 637 -11.14 7.53 -22.53
N PHE A 638 -10.16 8.39 -22.29
CA PHE A 638 -9.42 9.13 -23.31
C PHE A 638 -7.94 9.27 -22.92
N LYS A 639 -7.16 9.83 -23.84
CA LYS A 639 -5.78 10.29 -23.66
C LYS A 639 -5.65 11.69 -24.27
N ILE A 640 -4.62 12.43 -23.89
CA ILE A 640 -4.21 13.62 -24.62
C ILE A 640 -3.52 13.18 -25.92
N ASN A 641 -3.65 13.93 -27.01
CA ASN A 641 -3.04 13.58 -28.30
C ASN A 641 -1.51 13.40 -28.15
N PRO A 642 -0.91 12.27 -28.56
CA PRO A 642 0.52 11.99 -28.34
C PRO A 642 1.48 13.08 -28.83
N CYS A 643 1.08 13.88 -29.83
CA CYS A 643 1.90 14.93 -30.41
C CYS A 643 2.12 16.16 -29.49
N ILE A 644 1.48 16.25 -28.31
CA ILE A 644 1.83 17.27 -27.30
C ILE A 644 3.32 17.28 -26.94
N HIS A 645 3.99 16.11 -27.01
CA HIS A 645 5.39 15.95 -26.66
C HIS A 645 6.36 16.19 -27.83
N HIS A 646 5.89 16.70 -28.97
CA HIS A 646 6.75 17.06 -30.09
C HIS A 646 7.58 18.32 -29.76
N MET A 647 8.81 18.40 -30.29
CA MET A 647 9.75 19.51 -30.04
C MET A 647 9.19 20.90 -30.40
N LEU A 648 8.27 20.97 -31.37
CA LEU A 648 7.60 22.21 -31.78
C LEU A 648 6.33 22.57 -30.97
N VAL A 649 5.83 21.64 -30.15
CA VAL A 649 4.52 21.75 -29.47
C VAL A 649 4.72 21.94 -27.96
N TRP A 650 5.56 21.11 -27.32
CA TRP A 650 5.76 21.18 -25.88
C TRP A 650 6.27 22.55 -25.40
N PRO A 651 7.29 23.17 -26.02
CA PRO A 651 7.77 24.50 -25.61
C PRO A 651 6.74 25.62 -25.87
N MET A 652 5.81 25.43 -26.80
CA MET A 652 4.73 26.40 -27.03
C MET A 652 3.71 26.37 -25.88
N LEU A 653 3.29 25.17 -25.47
CA LEU A 653 2.35 24.97 -24.36
C LEU A 653 2.95 25.35 -22.98
N GLN A 654 4.29 25.40 -22.88
CA GLN A 654 5.01 25.87 -21.69
C GLN A 654 5.15 27.39 -21.58
N ASN A 655 4.81 28.15 -22.63
CA ASN A 655 4.93 29.61 -22.68
C ASN A 655 3.58 30.31 -22.94
N ASP A 656 2.46 29.62 -22.71
CA ASP A 656 1.10 30.18 -22.87
C ASP A 656 0.67 30.95 -21.61
N GLU A 657 0.11 32.15 -21.76
CA GLU A 657 -0.33 32.99 -20.63
C GLU A 657 -1.48 32.37 -19.82
N GLU A 658 -2.23 31.44 -20.41
CA GLU A 658 -3.31 30.70 -19.72
C GLU A 658 -2.79 29.45 -18.97
N GLN A 659 -1.46 29.26 -18.88
CA GLN A 659 -0.85 28.17 -18.11
C GLN A 659 -1.17 28.33 -16.61
N LEU A 660 -1.94 27.37 -16.07
CA LEU A 660 -2.46 27.40 -14.69
C LEU A 660 -1.38 27.15 -13.62
N CYS A 661 -0.26 26.54 -13.99
CA CYS A 661 0.81 26.13 -13.09
C CYS A 661 2.17 26.44 -13.73
N ASP A 662 3.08 27.05 -12.98
CA ASP A 662 4.49 27.11 -13.36
C ASP A 662 5.03 25.70 -13.65
N THR A 663 5.83 25.60 -14.71
CA THR A 663 6.17 24.33 -15.37
C THR A 663 6.81 23.30 -14.44
N TYR A 664 6.16 22.13 -14.33
CA TYR A 664 6.73 20.81 -14.00
C TYR A 664 7.99 20.79 -13.15
N SER A 665 7.81 20.79 -11.82
CA SER A 665 8.76 20.12 -10.94
C SER A 665 8.11 18.96 -10.19
N LYS A 666 8.74 17.79 -10.29
CA LYS A 666 8.64 16.71 -9.31
C LYS A 666 9.37 17.15 -8.03
N LEU A 667 9.12 18.35 -7.50
CA LEU A 667 9.78 18.95 -6.35
C LEU A 667 11.22 19.42 -6.59
N ILE A 668 11.36 20.63 -7.13
CA ILE A 668 11.85 21.82 -6.40
C ILE A 668 11.33 23.06 -7.15
N ALA A 669 11.03 24.13 -6.42
CA ALA A 669 10.30 25.28 -6.94
C ALA A 669 11.13 26.19 -7.88
N PHE A 670 10.43 26.85 -8.81
CA PHE A 670 10.67 28.27 -9.11
C PHE A 670 9.31 28.97 -9.33
N PRO A 671 9.06 30.16 -8.74
CA PRO A 671 7.84 30.92 -8.96
C PRO A 671 8.03 32.02 -10.01
N HIS A 672 7.30 31.98 -11.12
CA HIS A 672 7.03 33.19 -11.90
C HIS A 672 5.86 33.95 -11.28
N ARG A 673 5.91 35.28 -11.33
CA ARG A 673 5.02 36.15 -10.53
C ARG A 673 3.58 36.26 -11.06
N ASN A 674 3.24 35.54 -12.13
CA ASN A 674 2.05 35.82 -12.95
C ASN A 674 0.98 34.70 -12.93
N ALA A 675 1.24 33.53 -12.32
CA ALA A 675 0.29 32.41 -12.31
C ALA A 675 -0.98 32.75 -11.50
N SER A 676 -2.15 32.71 -12.15
CA SER A 676 -3.41 33.20 -11.55
C SER A 676 -4.04 32.25 -10.53
N HIS A 677 -3.81 30.93 -10.63
CA HIS A 677 -4.40 29.88 -9.77
C HIS A 677 -3.34 28.84 -9.31
N PRO A 678 -2.42 29.20 -8.40
CA PRO A 678 -1.35 28.30 -7.98
C PRO A 678 -1.88 27.03 -7.31
N SER A 679 -1.50 25.88 -7.90
CA SER A 679 -2.03 24.54 -7.63
C SER A 679 -0.92 23.52 -7.34
N LEU A 680 -1.26 22.36 -6.75
CA LEU A 680 -0.29 21.51 -6.05
C LEU A 680 -0.55 19.99 -6.26
N LEU A 681 0.41 19.23 -6.81
CA LEU A 681 0.19 17.89 -7.42
C LEU A 681 0.84 16.69 -6.68
N LEU A 682 0.04 15.81 -6.09
CA LEU A 682 0.51 14.64 -5.34
C LEU A 682 0.67 13.42 -6.27
N ASP A 683 1.83 13.28 -6.92
CA ASP A 683 2.04 12.40 -8.08
C ASP A 683 2.95 11.17 -7.83
N GLN A 684 3.22 10.70 -6.60
CA GLN A 684 4.30 9.69 -6.42
C GLN A 684 4.21 8.75 -5.16
N PRO A 685 5.22 7.88 -4.83
CA PRO A 685 5.08 6.76 -3.84
C PRO A 685 5.79 6.72 -2.45
N LYS A 686 6.56 7.72 -1.93
CA LYS A 686 6.62 8.11 -0.47
C LYS A 686 6.49 9.65 -0.08
N VAL A 687 5.37 10.08 0.56
CA VAL A 687 4.67 11.44 0.70
C VAL A 687 5.14 12.24 1.89
N LYS A 688 4.76 13.52 1.94
CA LYS A 688 4.63 14.34 3.14
C LYS A 688 3.99 15.71 2.69
N LEU A 689 2.82 16.11 3.23
CA LEU A 689 1.84 17.24 2.94
C LEU A 689 1.70 18.49 3.96
N SER A 690 2.72 19.19 4.50
CA SER A 690 2.71 20.08 5.72
C SER A 690 2.53 21.62 5.52
N ASP A 691 3.01 22.48 6.44
CA ASP A 691 2.99 23.94 6.27
C ASP A 691 4.25 24.50 5.57
N ARG A 692 5.36 23.74 5.57
CA ARG A 692 6.70 24.26 5.25
C ARG A 692 7.02 24.15 3.76
N PHE A 693 6.12 24.70 2.96
CA PHE A 693 6.50 25.10 1.60
C PHE A 693 7.03 26.49 1.67
N GLY A 694 8.23 26.67 1.11
CA GLY A 694 8.82 27.98 0.86
C GLY A 694 8.03 28.85 -0.14
N PHE A 695 6.79 28.47 -0.47
CA PHE A 695 5.84 29.31 -1.19
C PHE A 695 5.22 30.35 -0.24
N LYS A 696 4.68 31.42 -0.82
CA LYS A 696 3.60 32.20 -0.19
C LYS A 696 2.29 31.40 -0.24
N THR A 697 2.23 30.30 0.51
CA THR A 697 1.12 29.31 0.56
C THR A 697 -0.25 29.93 0.79
N THR A 698 -0.30 31.14 1.36
CA THR A 698 -1.43 32.07 1.39
C THR A 698 -2.26 32.13 0.11
N HIS A 699 -1.66 31.99 -1.07
CA HIS A 699 -2.34 32.13 -2.36
C HIS A 699 -2.79 30.80 -3.00
N CYS A 700 -2.40 29.65 -2.44
CA CYS A 700 -2.70 28.34 -3.04
C CYS A 700 -4.20 28.05 -3.06
N ARG A 701 -4.73 27.63 -4.22
CA ARG A 701 -6.17 27.38 -4.43
C ARG A 701 -6.53 25.91 -4.57
N ALA A 702 -5.62 25.05 -5.03
CA ALA A 702 -5.96 23.65 -5.32
C ALA A 702 -4.86 22.64 -5.00
N VAL A 703 -5.29 21.47 -4.52
CA VAL A 703 -4.46 20.30 -4.21
C VAL A 703 -5.04 19.06 -4.92
N PHE A 704 -4.19 18.28 -5.59
CA PHE A 704 -4.60 17.21 -6.50
C PHE A 704 -3.76 15.92 -6.37
N ASN A 705 -4.31 14.83 -5.85
CA ASN A 705 -3.69 13.51 -5.90
C ASN A 705 -3.82 12.87 -7.30
N VAL A 706 -2.73 12.82 -8.05
CA VAL A 706 -2.67 12.14 -9.35
C VAL A 706 -1.87 10.83 -9.33
N GLY A 707 -1.17 10.50 -8.23
CA GLY A 707 -0.27 9.33 -8.16
C GLY A 707 -0.08 8.62 -6.81
N ALA A 708 -0.63 9.12 -5.69
CA ALA A 708 -0.33 8.68 -4.32
C ALA A 708 -1.25 7.56 -3.76
N SER A 709 -0.68 6.46 -3.23
CA SER A 709 -1.31 5.22 -2.68
C SER A 709 -1.31 5.02 -1.13
N TYR A 710 -1.30 6.11 -0.37
CA TYR A 710 -1.10 6.32 1.08
C TYR A 710 -1.36 7.86 1.25
N LEU A 711 -1.39 8.46 2.44
CA LEU A 711 -1.19 9.92 2.56
C LEU A 711 -0.46 10.26 3.86
N ASN A 712 0.16 11.43 3.97
CA ASN A 712 0.93 11.85 5.17
C ASN A 712 1.29 13.36 5.08
N PHE A 713 1.32 14.10 6.20
CA PHE A 713 1.35 15.57 6.32
C PHE A 713 2.00 16.27 7.58
N GLU A 714 2.07 15.81 8.88
CA GLU A 714 2.67 16.47 10.15
C GLU A 714 2.10 17.11 11.58
N PRO A 715 0.84 17.48 12.22
CA PRO A 715 -0.15 18.73 12.38
C PRO A 715 -1.33 19.33 11.46
N GLN A 716 -1.37 20.47 10.66
CA GLN A 716 -1.02 21.98 10.59
C GLN A 716 -1.44 22.63 9.23
N TRP A 717 -1.01 21.98 8.13
CA TRP A 717 -0.69 22.54 6.80
C TRP A 717 -1.65 23.57 6.20
N MET A 718 -2.94 23.37 6.47
CA MET A 718 -4.01 24.03 5.75
C MET A 718 -4.22 25.45 6.27
N VAL A 719 -3.75 25.74 7.49
CA VAL A 719 -3.91 27.02 8.18
C VAL A 719 -3.31 28.22 7.41
N LYS A 720 -2.26 28.00 6.60
CA LYS A 720 -1.72 29.04 5.71
C LYS A 720 -2.54 29.21 4.41
N MET A 721 -3.21 28.17 3.91
CA MET A 721 -3.86 28.14 2.59
C MET A 721 -5.24 28.80 2.61
N LYS A 722 -5.31 30.07 3.04
CA LYS A 722 -6.57 30.82 3.28
C LYS A 722 -7.50 30.95 2.07
N HIS A 723 -7.00 30.67 0.86
CA HIS A 723 -7.76 30.67 -0.39
C HIS A 723 -7.90 29.27 -1.03
N LEU A 724 -7.77 28.20 -0.24
CA LEU A 724 -7.99 26.83 -0.72
C LEU A 724 -9.45 26.62 -1.13
N GLU A 725 -9.67 26.35 -2.42
CA GLU A 725 -10.96 26.05 -3.02
C GLU A 725 -11.12 24.54 -3.29
N VAL A 726 -10.00 23.82 -3.43
CA VAL A 726 -9.98 22.42 -3.91
C VAL A 726 -9.01 21.56 -3.12
N LEU A 727 -9.51 20.41 -2.65
CA LEU A 727 -8.75 19.39 -1.94
C LEU A 727 -9.11 17.98 -2.42
N GLN A 728 -8.51 17.57 -3.54
CA GLN A 728 -8.61 16.19 -4.01
C GLN A 728 -7.45 15.36 -3.45
N LEU A 729 -7.71 14.62 -2.37
CA LEU A 729 -6.81 13.67 -1.75
C LEU A 729 -6.97 12.25 -2.29
N GLY A 730 -8.16 11.92 -2.83
CA GLY A 730 -8.48 10.60 -3.39
C GLY A 730 -7.77 10.26 -4.72
N ARG A 731 -7.59 8.96 -4.98
CA ARG A 731 -6.81 8.46 -6.14
C ARG A 731 -7.64 8.37 -7.43
N TRP A 732 -7.10 8.91 -8.51
CA TRP A 732 -7.86 9.16 -9.74
C TRP A 732 -7.81 8.02 -10.79
N LEU A 733 -6.67 7.33 -10.91
CA LEU A 733 -6.38 6.41 -12.03
C LEU A 733 -7.02 5.00 -11.93
N HIS A 734 -7.41 4.54 -10.73
CA HIS A 734 -7.79 3.14 -10.50
C HIS A 734 -9.12 3.02 -9.72
N ASP A 735 -9.94 2.02 -10.09
CA ASP A 735 -11.18 1.65 -9.39
C ASP A 735 -11.08 0.23 -8.76
N SER A 736 -9.86 -0.28 -8.58
CA SER A 736 -9.64 -1.60 -7.96
C SER A 736 -9.57 -1.46 -6.43
N PRO A 737 -10.27 -2.31 -5.64
CA PRO A 737 -10.16 -2.36 -4.18
C PRO A 737 -8.72 -2.64 -3.66
N GLN A 738 -7.81 -3.08 -4.53
CA GLN A 738 -6.40 -3.33 -4.21
C GLN A 738 -5.54 -2.04 -4.21
N HIS A 739 -6.14 -0.86 -4.42
CA HIS A 739 -5.45 0.41 -4.64
C HIS A 739 -5.92 1.49 -3.65
N HIS A 740 -6.13 1.11 -2.40
CA HIS A 740 -6.45 2.04 -1.32
C HIS A 740 -5.34 3.09 -1.10
N ILE A 741 -5.72 4.17 -0.41
CA ILE A 741 -4.84 5.20 0.11
C ILE A 741 -4.74 4.96 1.61
N GLU A 742 -3.66 4.32 2.07
CA GLU A 742 -3.35 4.18 3.49
C GLU A 742 -3.16 5.54 4.17
N VAL A 743 -4.10 5.89 5.05
CA VAL A 743 -4.00 7.11 5.85
C VAL A 743 -3.28 6.78 7.15
N GLU A 744 -2.07 7.32 7.35
CA GLU A 744 -1.34 7.19 8.62
C GLU A 744 -2.07 7.89 9.78
N ASN A 745 -2.90 8.94 9.53
CA ASN A 745 -3.97 9.38 10.45
C ASN A 745 -5.04 10.36 9.87
N GLU A 746 -6.20 10.41 10.51
CA GLU A 746 -7.37 11.19 10.06
C GLU A 746 -7.26 12.71 10.28
N GLU A 747 -6.30 13.14 11.07
CA GLU A 747 -6.48 14.33 11.89
C GLU A 747 -6.29 15.69 11.17
N PHE A 748 -6.16 15.70 9.83
CA PHE A 748 -6.34 16.91 8.99
C PHE A 748 -7.73 17.50 9.11
N PHE A 749 -8.72 16.70 9.47
CA PHE A 749 -10.11 17.15 9.59
C PHE A 749 -10.30 18.33 10.54
N LYS A 750 -9.47 18.45 11.58
CA LYS A 750 -9.54 19.58 12.53
C LYS A 750 -9.13 20.93 11.92
N GLU A 751 -8.55 20.93 10.72
CA GLU A 751 -8.09 22.13 10.00
C GLU A 751 -8.99 22.51 8.83
N LEU A 752 -9.83 21.58 8.37
CA LEU A 752 -10.86 21.85 7.38
C LEU A 752 -11.79 22.98 7.85
N LYS A 753 -12.08 23.07 9.15
CA LYS A 753 -12.91 24.14 9.78
C LYS A 753 -12.50 25.56 9.36
N ASP A 754 -11.21 25.79 9.07
CA ASP A 754 -10.67 27.10 8.73
C ASP A 754 -10.76 27.39 7.21
N GLN A 755 -10.99 26.34 6.39
CA GLN A 755 -11.11 26.39 4.94
C GLN A 755 -12.52 26.79 4.48
N LYS A 756 -12.96 27.97 4.92
CA LYS A 756 -14.29 28.51 4.61
C LYS A 756 -14.53 28.73 3.10
N ASN A 757 -13.48 28.68 2.29
CA ASN A 757 -13.51 28.81 0.83
C ASN A 757 -13.55 27.46 0.08
N LEU A 758 -13.46 26.32 0.77
CA LEU A 758 -13.36 25.00 0.14
C LEU A 758 -14.67 24.62 -0.58
N LYS A 759 -14.56 24.35 -1.89
CA LYS A 759 -15.64 23.97 -2.81
C LYS A 759 -15.62 22.49 -3.17
N TYR A 760 -14.46 21.85 -3.17
CA TYR A 760 -14.31 20.43 -3.51
C TYR A 760 -13.42 19.71 -2.50
N LEU A 761 -13.93 18.63 -1.91
CA LEU A 761 -13.21 17.68 -1.07
C LEU A 761 -13.39 16.26 -1.64
N SER A 762 -12.28 15.56 -1.93
CA SER A 762 -12.30 14.13 -2.26
C SER A 762 -11.34 13.36 -1.36
N LEU A 763 -11.87 12.41 -0.60
CA LEU A 763 -11.11 11.45 0.23
C LEU A 763 -11.08 10.06 -0.42
N ARG A 764 -11.52 9.96 -1.68
CA ARG A 764 -11.82 8.71 -2.37
C ARG A 764 -10.72 7.65 -2.28
N GLY A 765 -11.09 6.48 -1.76
CA GLY A 765 -10.23 5.31 -1.60
C GLY A 765 -9.34 5.34 -0.35
N MET A 766 -9.49 6.32 0.53
CA MET A 766 -8.74 6.39 1.80
C MET A 766 -9.19 5.27 2.76
N SER A 767 -8.23 4.49 3.25
CA SER A 767 -8.40 3.49 4.31
C SER A 767 -7.80 3.99 5.62
N ARG A 768 -8.29 3.47 6.76
CA ARG A 768 -8.06 4.03 8.10
C ARG A 768 -8.65 5.45 8.31
N ILE A 769 -9.74 5.73 7.59
CA ILE A 769 -10.75 6.71 8.02
C ILE A 769 -11.95 5.90 8.47
N PHE A 770 -12.27 5.95 9.76
CA PHE A 770 -13.38 5.24 10.38
C PHE A 770 -14.58 6.17 10.62
N GLU A 771 -14.33 7.41 11.01
CA GLU A 771 -15.35 8.42 11.22
C GLU A 771 -15.04 9.71 10.43
N LEU A 772 -16.09 10.43 10.00
CA LEU A 772 -15.96 11.82 9.57
C LEU A 772 -16.43 12.76 10.69
N PRO A 773 -15.63 13.76 11.12
CA PRO A 773 -16.02 14.63 12.23
C PRO A 773 -16.96 15.76 11.80
N PRO A 774 -17.83 16.26 12.71
CA PRO A 774 -18.88 17.26 12.40
C PRO A 774 -18.40 18.59 11.77
N LEU A 775 -17.11 18.91 11.87
CA LEU A 775 -16.52 20.10 11.25
C LEU A 775 -16.65 20.09 9.72
N ILE A 776 -16.72 18.93 9.08
CA ILE A 776 -16.86 18.82 7.62
C ILE A 776 -18.20 19.41 7.15
N PHE A 777 -19.28 19.23 7.92
CA PHE A 777 -20.59 19.78 7.56
C PHE A 777 -20.70 21.30 7.82
N GLN A 778 -19.72 21.90 8.50
CA GLN A 778 -19.63 23.35 8.67
C GLN A 778 -19.03 24.07 7.45
N LEU A 779 -18.55 23.33 6.44
CA LEU A 779 -17.96 23.85 5.20
C LEU A 779 -19.03 24.40 4.24
N LYS A 780 -19.67 25.52 4.59
CA LYS A 780 -20.83 26.09 3.85
C LYS A 780 -20.56 26.38 2.36
N SER A 781 -19.31 26.48 1.92
CA SER A 781 -18.93 26.69 0.51
C SER A 781 -18.77 25.39 -0.30
N LEU A 782 -18.85 24.22 0.35
CA LEU A 782 -18.57 22.93 -0.26
C LEU A 782 -19.67 22.56 -1.28
N ALA A 783 -19.27 22.38 -2.53
CA ALA A 783 -20.11 21.97 -3.64
C ALA A 783 -19.94 20.48 -4.00
N ILE A 784 -18.76 19.89 -3.75
CA ILE A 784 -18.47 18.49 -4.07
C ILE A 784 -17.82 17.79 -2.87
N LEU A 785 -18.42 16.68 -2.43
CA LEU A 785 -17.88 15.77 -1.41
C LEU A 785 -17.82 14.34 -1.98
N ASP A 786 -16.61 13.86 -2.25
CA ASP A 786 -16.33 12.52 -2.81
C ASP A 786 -15.62 11.64 -1.79
N LEU A 787 -16.34 10.65 -1.26
CA LEU A 787 -15.91 9.71 -0.23
C LEU A 787 -15.85 8.28 -0.78
N LYS A 788 -15.95 8.13 -2.11
CA LYS A 788 -16.09 6.83 -2.77
C LYS A 788 -15.01 5.85 -2.34
N ALA A 789 -15.41 4.61 -2.05
CA ALA A 789 -14.51 3.52 -1.66
C ALA A 789 -13.66 3.80 -0.40
N CYS A 790 -14.08 4.70 0.49
CA CYS A 790 -13.60 4.71 1.87
C CYS A 790 -14.14 3.48 2.60
N HIS A 791 -13.46 2.34 2.42
CA HIS A 791 -13.94 1.02 2.87
C HIS A 791 -13.95 0.85 4.40
N ASN A 792 -13.19 1.66 5.14
CA ASN A 792 -13.17 1.68 6.61
C ASN A 792 -14.25 2.58 7.23
N LEU A 793 -14.96 3.39 6.45
CA LEU A 793 -15.85 4.43 6.99
C LEU A 793 -17.11 3.80 7.59
N GLU A 794 -17.22 3.89 8.92
CA GLU A 794 -18.32 3.35 9.72
C GLU A 794 -19.39 4.42 10.01
N THR A 795 -18.98 5.68 10.28
CA THR A 795 -19.91 6.75 10.64
C THR A 795 -19.71 8.05 9.85
N LEU A 796 -20.82 8.77 9.69
CA LEU A 796 -20.87 10.15 9.21
C LEU A 796 -21.45 11.03 10.34
N PRO A 797 -21.16 12.35 10.36
CA PRO A 797 -21.75 13.24 11.35
C PRO A 797 -23.27 13.29 11.24
N ASP A 798 -23.93 13.72 12.31
CA ASP A 798 -25.35 14.02 12.27
C ASP A 798 -25.60 15.43 11.68
N ASP A 799 -26.66 15.53 10.85
CA ASP A 799 -27.16 16.72 10.12
C ASP A 799 -26.22 17.40 9.08
N ILE A 800 -26.33 16.94 7.82
CA ILE A 800 -25.64 17.50 6.65
C ILE A 800 -26.28 18.79 6.10
N SER A 801 -27.49 19.19 6.56
CA SER A 801 -28.28 20.27 5.93
C SER A 801 -27.65 21.67 5.99
N SER A 802 -26.57 21.81 6.76
CA SER A 802 -25.72 22.99 6.82
C SER A 802 -24.89 23.20 5.52
N LEU A 803 -24.64 22.16 4.73
CA LEU A 803 -23.94 22.20 3.44
C LEU A 803 -24.84 22.67 2.27
N ARG A 804 -25.48 23.83 2.42
CA ARG A 804 -26.50 24.34 1.46
C ARG A 804 -26.03 24.54 0.02
N ASN A 805 -24.71 24.60 -0.23
CA ASN A 805 -24.12 24.70 -1.57
C ASN A 805 -23.74 23.34 -2.19
N LEU A 806 -23.96 22.21 -1.50
CA LEU A 806 -23.56 20.89 -1.97
C LEU A 806 -24.37 20.49 -3.21
N ARG A 807 -23.65 20.24 -4.30
CA ARG A 807 -24.15 19.78 -5.60
C ARG A 807 -23.84 18.31 -5.85
N HIS A 808 -22.77 17.78 -5.27
CA HIS A 808 -22.33 16.39 -5.48
C HIS A 808 -21.92 15.71 -4.18
N LEU A 809 -22.50 14.53 -3.91
CA LEU A 809 -22.15 13.63 -2.81
C LEU A 809 -21.94 12.20 -3.35
N ASP A 810 -20.73 11.64 -3.19
CA ASP A 810 -20.41 10.26 -3.59
C ASP A 810 -19.96 9.41 -2.40
N LEU A 811 -20.88 8.63 -1.84
CA LEU A 811 -20.66 7.63 -0.78
C LEU A 811 -20.54 6.20 -1.35
N SER A 812 -20.38 6.03 -2.67
CA SER A 812 -20.42 4.69 -3.26
C SER A 812 -19.25 3.81 -2.78
N GLN A 813 -19.52 2.54 -2.49
CA GLN A 813 -18.52 1.56 -2.02
C GLN A 813 -17.97 1.78 -0.59
N CYS A 814 -18.62 2.60 0.22
CA CYS A 814 -18.42 2.68 1.69
C CYS A 814 -19.19 1.55 2.40
N TYR A 815 -18.67 0.32 2.35
CA TYR A 815 -19.42 -0.88 2.75
C TYR A 815 -19.65 -1.07 4.26
N LEU A 816 -18.93 -0.34 5.12
CA LEU A 816 -19.09 -0.40 6.59
C LEU A 816 -20.00 0.70 7.15
N LEU A 817 -20.50 1.61 6.31
CA LEU A 817 -21.31 2.74 6.75
C LEU A 817 -22.58 2.27 7.48
N ASP A 818 -22.73 2.67 8.75
CA ASP A 818 -23.84 2.24 9.60
C ASP A 818 -25.15 2.94 9.24
N ARG A 819 -25.09 4.26 9.02
CA ARG A 819 -26.25 5.13 8.79
C ARG A 819 -25.97 6.27 7.81
N MET A 820 -27.03 6.72 7.13
CA MET A 820 -27.01 7.98 6.39
C MET A 820 -27.14 9.18 7.36
N PRO A 821 -26.46 10.32 7.10
CA PRO A 821 -26.55 11.50 7.93
C PRO A 821 -27.93 12.17 7.81
N ASN A 822 -28.38 12.84 8.87
CA ASN A 822 -29.63 13.58 8.85
C ASN A 822 -29.62 14.77 7.86
N GLY A 823 -30.78 15.23 7.41
CA GLY A 823 -30.93 16.53 6.72
C GLY A 823 -30.60 16.55 5.22
N ILE A 824 -30.42 15.38 4.58
CA ILE A 824 -30.17 15.26 3.14
C ILE A 824 -31.29 15.91 2.31
N GLU A 825 -32.55 15.77 2.75
CA GLU A 825 -33.76 16.28 2.10
C GLU A 825 -33.80 17.82 1.95
N LYS A 826 -32.93 18.53 2.67
CA LYS A 826 -32.81 20.00 2.66
C LYS A 826 -31.73 20.51 1.70
N LEU A 827 -31.00 19.62 1.02
CA LEU A 827 -29.91 19.96 0.10
C LEU A 827 -30.45 20.30 -1.31
N HIS A 828 -31.28 21.33 -1.43
CA HIS A 828 -32.00 21.64 -2.69
C HIS A 828 -31.11 21.93 -3.91
N ASN A 829 -29.81 22.18 -3.73
CA ASN A 829 -28.83 22.33 -4.81
C ASN A 829 -28.20 20.99 -5.27
N LEU A 830 -28.55 19.86 -4.65
CA LEU A 830 -27.91 18.57 -4.94
C LEU A 830 -28.30 18.03 -6.32
N GLU A 831 -27.31 17.86 -7.18
CA GLU A 831 -27.42 17.35 -8.55
C GLU A 831 -26.98 15.88 -8.64
N VAL A 832 -26.07 15.45 -7.77
CA VAL A 832 -25.57 14.08 -7.74
C VAL A 832 -25.51 13.53 -6.32
N LEU A 833 -26.16 12.39 -6.12
CA LEU A 833 -26.16 11.64 -4.86
C LEU A 833 -25.88 10.17 -5.16
N LYS A 834 -24.81 9.60 -4.61
CA LYS A 834 -24.51 8.18 -4.79
C LYS A 834 -24.17 7.50 -3.46
N GLY A 835 -24.49 6.21 -3.37
CA GLY A 835 -24.35 5.46 -2.13
C GLY A 835 -25.43 5.81 -1.11
N PHE A 836 -26.60 6.30 -1.56
CA PHE A 836 -27.73 6.52 -0.67
C PHE A 836 -28.23 5.18 -0.13
N GLN A 837 -27.98 4.93 1.15
CA GLN A 837 -28.17 3.63 1.78
C GLN A 837 -29.53 3.53 2.47
N ILE A 838 -30.25 2.46 2.17
CA ILE A 838 -31.52 2.08 2.81
C ILE A 838 -31.27 0.77 3.55
N ALA A 839 -31.51 0.74 4.85
CA ALA A 839 -31.28 -0.41 5.72
C ALA A 839 -32.48 -0.64 6.65
N SER A 840 -32.31 -1.44 7.69
CA SER A 840 -33.34 -1.60 8.72
C SER A 840 -33.63 -0.28 9.44
N SER A 841 -34.86 -0.11 9.93
CA SER A 841 -35.32 1.13 10.59
C SER A 841 -34.58 1.52 11.87
N ARG A 842 -33.70 0.64 12.40
CA ARG A 842 -32.79 0.95 13.52
C ARG A 842 -31.47 1.59 13.06
N LYS A 843 -31.14 1.51 11.77
CA LYS A 843 -29.89 2.01 11.16
C LYS A 843 -30.13 3.21 10.25
N THR A 844 -31.20 3.20 9.44
CA THR A 844 -31.52 4.33 8.54
C THR A 844 -32.89 4.93 8.88
N PRO A 845 -32.95 6.20 9.31
CA PRO A 845 -34.22 6.91 9.49
C PRO A 845 -34.82 7.44 8.17
N TYR A 846 -34.05 7.41 7.07
CA TYR A 846 -34.44 7.93 5.75
C TYR A 846 -35.03 6.90 4.81
N ARG A 847 -35.84 7.41 3.88
CA ARG A 847 -36.60 6.71 2.84
C ARG A 847 -36.34 7.31 1.46
N ILE A 848 -36.78 6.61 0.40
CA ILE A 848 -36.73 7.09 -0.98
C ILE A 848 -37.68 8.30 -1.16
N SER A 849 -38.77 8.36 -0.37
CA SER A 849 -39.70 9.49 -0.33
C SER A 849 -39.02 10.82 -0.02
N ASP A 850 -38.00 10.80 0.83
CA ASP A 850 -37.39 12.03 1.38
C ASP A 850 -36.50 12.74 0.34
N LEU A 851 -36.09 12.00 -0.71
CA LEU A 851 -35.35 12.53 -1.86
C LEU A 851 -36.21 13.39 -2.79
N ALA A 852 -37.55 13.36 -2.68
CA ALA A 852 -38.46 14.13 -3.54
C ALA A 852 -38.17 15.64 -3.58
N ASN A 853 -37.66 16.19 -2.48
CA ASN A 853 -37.33 17.61 -2.32
C ASN A 853 -36.04 18.05 -3.06
N LEU A 854 -35.34 17.11 -3.71
CA LEU A 854 -34.08 17.33 -4.42
C LEU A 854 -34.32 17.57 -5.92
N GLY A 855 -35.21 18.50 -6.29
CA GLY A 855 -35.62 18.75 -7.68
C GLY A 855 -34.52 19.15 -8.67
N ASN A 856 -33.27 19.34 -8.21
CA ASN A 856 -32.10 19.54 -9.06
C ASN A 856 -31.33 18.25 -9.39
N LEU A 857 -31.71 17.09 -8.83
CA LEU A 857 -30.96 15.85 -8.93
C LEU A 857 -30.94 15.28 -10.37
N GLU A 858 -29.76 15.25 -10.97
CA GLU A 858 -29.47 14.71 -12.31
C GLU A 858 -28.95 13.26 -12.26
N ARG A 859 -28.28 12.84 -11.17
CA ARG A 859 -27.64 11.52 -11.07
C ARG A 859 -27.79 10.90 -9.67
N LEU A 860 -28.50 9.78 -9.54
CA LEU A 860 -28.78 9.08 -8.29
C LEU A 860 -28.20 7.65 -8.27
N SER A 861 -27.62 7.21 -7.14
CA SER A 861 -27.31 5.80 -6.87
C SER A 861 -27.77 5.36 -5.49
N ILE A 862 -28.75 4.47 -5.45
CA ILE A 862 -29.34 3.85 -4.26
C ILE A 862 -28.64 2.52 -3.94
N HIS A 863 -28.50 2.22 -2.65
CA HIS A 863 -28.00 0.94 -2.12
C HIS A 863 -28.99 0.35 -1.11
N ILE A 864 -29.54 -0.83 -1.44
CA ILE A 864 -30.55 -1.53 -0.65
C ILE A 864 -29.86 -2.61 0.19
N GLY A 865 -29.82 -2.37 1.49
CA GLY A 865 -29.17 -3.20 2.50
C GLY A 865 -29.94 -4.48 2.85
N SER A 866 -29.37 -5.29 3.73
CA SER A 866 -30.03 -6.45 4.31
C SER A 866 -31.08 -6.01 5.34
N GLY A 867 -32.34 -6.45 5.17
CA GLY A 867 -33.43 -6.08 6.07
C GLY A 867 -33.91 -4.62 5.92
N ALA A 868 -33.69 -4.00 4.76
CA ALA A 868 -34.38 -2.79 4.37
C ALA A 868 -35.90 -3.04 4.29
N VAL A 869 -36.70 -2.05 4.66
CA VAL A 869 -38.17 -2.09 4.58
C VAL A 869 -38.62 -0.98 3.66
N ILE A 870 -38.85 -1.33 2.40
CA ILE A 870 -39.33 -0.43 1.35
C ILE A 870 -40.85 -0.56 1.27
N GLN A 871 -41.57 0.56 1.24
CA GLN A 871 -43.04 0.57 1.17
C GLN A 871 -43.54 0.51 -0.29
N SER A 872 -44.80 0.07 -0.47
CA SER A 872 -45.45 0.16 -1.78
C SER A 872 -45.54 1.61 -2.23
N GLY A 873 -45.26 1.88 -3.50
CA GLY A 873 -45.23 3.24 -4.07
C GLY A 873 -44.04 4.11 -3.65
N GLU A 874 -43.12 3.65 -2.79
CA GLU A 874 -42.04 4.52 -2.25
C GLU A 874 -41.09 5.05 -3.34
N PHE A 875 -40.98 4.36 -4.49
CA PHE A 875 -40.22 4.82 -5.66
C PHE A 875 -40.94 5.86 -6.53
N GLU A 876 -42.24 6.09 -6.35
CA GLU A 876 -43.00 7.12 -7.09
C GLU A 876 -42.44 8.53 -6.82
N SER A 877 -41.82 8.74 -5.66
CA SER A 877 -41.09 9.96 -5.32
C SER A 877 -39.92 10.30 -6.27
N LEU A 878 -39.42 9.33 -7.04
CA LEU A 878 -38.38 9.59 -8.05
C LEU A 878 -38.96 10.23 -9.32
N GLN A 879 -40.27 10.12 -9.59
CA GLN A 879 -40.89 10.71 -10.78
C GLN A 879 -40.97 12.24 -10.72
N VAL A 880 -41.04 12.84 -9.52
CA VAL A 880 -41.00 14.31 -9.37
C VAL A 880 -39.59 14.91 -9.58
N LEU A 881 -38.56 14.06 -9.71
CA LEU A 881 -37.19 14.49 -9.99
C LEU A 881 -37.03 14.74 -11.50
N LEU A 882 -37.65 15.84 -11.99
CA LEU A 882 -37.73 16.22 -13.40
C LEU A 882 -36.39 16.58 -14.08
N LYS A 883 -35.24 16.31 -13.44
CA LYS A 883 -33.90 16.39 -14.01
C LYS A 883 -33.13 15.06 -13.98
N LEU A 884 -33.67 14.00 -13.38
CA LEU A 884 -32.92 12.77 -13.11
C LEU A 884 -32.68 11.97 -14.40
N GLU A 885 -31.45 12.05 -14.91
CA GLU A 885 -31.00 11.41 -16.14
C GLU A 885 -30.32 10.06 -15.88
N HIS A 886 -29.51 9.94 -14.81
CA HIS A 886 -28.81 8.70 -14.50
C HIS A 886 -29.29 8.10 -13.17
N LEU A 887 -29.79 6.86 -13.19
CA LEU A 887 -30.20 6.12 -11.99
C LEU A 887 -29.42 4.82 -11.87
N LYS A 888 -28.88 4.58 -10.68
CA LYS A 888 -28.31 3.29 -10.29
C LYS A 888 -29.02 2.74 -9.06
N ILE A 889 -29.31 1.45 -9.06
CA ILE A 889 -29.85 0.73 -7.90
C ILE A 889 -29.01 -0.52 -7.67
N SER A 890 -28.65 -0.77 -6.42
CA SER A 890 -27.78 -1.89 -6.03
C SER A 890 -28.31 -2.59 -4.80
N TRP A 891 -28.20 -3.92 -4.74
CA TRP A 891 -28.69 -4.76 -3.65
C TRP A 891 -27.53 -5.50 -2.98
N ILE A 892 -27.39 -5.42 -1.66
CA ILE A 892 -26.29 -6.09 -0.93
C ILE A 892 -26.50 -7.60 -0.78
N VAL A 893 -27.75 -8.06 -0.81
CA VAL A 893 -28.13 -9.49 -0.85
C VAL A 893 -29.25 -9.67 -1.88
N SER A 894 -29.20 -10.75 -2.66
CA SER A 894 -30.29 -11.14 -3.55
C SER A 894 -31.43 -11.84 -2.77
N ASP A 895 -31.98 -11.13 -1.78
CA ASP A 895 -33.13 -11.52 -0.97
C ASP A 895 -34.42 -11.48 -1.80
N THR A 896 -35.21 -12.55 -1.77
CA THR A 896 -36.41 -12.69 -2.62
C THR A 896 -37.51 -11.70 -2.25
N ARG A 897 -37.51 -11.13 -1.03
CA ARG A 897 -38.46 -10.08 -0.62
C ARG A 897 -38.31 -8.78 -1.42
N TYR A 898 -37.24 -8.65 -2.19
CA TYR A 898 -36.97 -7.49 -3.04
C TYR A 898 -37.27 -7.74 -4.53
N ASN A 899 -37.75 -8.94 -4.90
CA ASN A 899 -38.06 -9.29 -6.30
C ASN A 899 -39.18 -8.43 -6.89
N ASP A 900 -40.27 -8.30 -6.13
CA ASP A 900 -41.55 -7.76 -6.62
C ASP A 900 -41.67 -6.23 -6.45
N ILE A 901 -40.57 -5.58 -6.03
CA ILE A 901 -40.50 -4.13 -5.84
C ILE A 901 -40.73 -3.42 -7.18
N GLN A 902 -41.78 -2.60 -7.22
CA GLN A 902 -42.06 -1.73 -8.35
C GLN A 902 -41.20 -0.46 -8.28
N ILE A 903 -40.51 -0.14 -9.36
CA ILE A 903 -39.57 0.99 -9.44
C ILE A 903 -40.06 1.95 -10.51
N SER A 904 -40.69 3.04 -10.07
CA SER A 904 -41.21 4.10 -10.93
C SER A 904 -40.07 4.92 -11.55
N LEU A 905 -39.73 4.65 -12.81
CA LEU A 905 -38.62 5.29 -13.50
C LEU A 905 -38.93 6.78 -13.83
N PRO A 906 -37.96 7.71 -13.67
CA PRO A 906 -38.12 9.12 -14.04
C PRO A 906 -38.21 9.33 -15.56
N LEU A 907 -39.07 10.25 -16.01
CA LEU A 907 -39.35 10.47 -17.45
C LEU A 907 -38.16 10.98 -18.28
N LYS A 908 -37.13 11.57 -17.65
CA LYS A 908 -35.91 12.04 -18.33
C LYS A 908 -34.75 11.06 -18.28
N LEU A 909 -34.94 9.85 -17.73
CA LEU A 909 -33.86 8.91 -17.53
C LEU A 909 -33.20 8.51 -18.87
N THR A 910 -31.91 8.80 -19.01
CA THR A 910 -31.07 8.43 -20.16
C THR A 910 -30.23 7.20 -19.89
N LYS A 911 -29.99 6.87 -18.61
CA LYS A 911 -29.14 5.75 -18.18
C LYS A 911 -29.67 5.05 -16.94
N LEU A 912 -29.77 3.72 -17.00
CA LEU A 912 -30.12 2.86 -15.87
C LEU A 912 -28.98 1.85 -15.58
N HIS A 913 -28.67 1.64 -14.30
CA HIS A 913 -27.74 0.59 -13.84
C HIS A 913 -28.33 -0.20 -12.68
N LEU A 914 -28.54 -1.51 -12.88
CA LEU A 914 -28.94 -2.44 -11.83
C LEU A 914 -27.76 -3.34 -11.44
N GLU A 915 -27.43 -3.39 -10.15
CA GLU A 915 -26.29 -4.18 -9.63
C GLU A 915 -26.75 -5.16 -8.53
N GLY A 916 -26.60 -6.46 -8.74
CA GLY A 916 -27.02 -7.50 -7.80
C GLY A 916 -28.52 -7.82 -7.81
N PHE A 917 -29.24 -7.44 -8.88
CA PHE A 917 -30.71 -7.54 -9.00
C PHE A 917 -31.26 -8.90 -8.52
N PRO A 918 -32.24 -8.92 -7.59
CA PRO A 918 -32.65 -10.12 -6.88
C PRO A 918 -33.62 -11.01 -7.67
N GLY A 919 -34.39 -10.44 -8.60
CA GLY A 919 -35.35 -11.16 -9.42
C GLY A 919 -34.70 -12.08 -10.46
N GLU A 920 -35.42 -13.16 -10.81
CA GLU A 920 -34.96 -14.14 -11.81
C GLU A 920 -35.41 -13.81 -13.24
N SER A 921 -36.43 -12.97 -13.39
CA SER A 921 -36.97 -12.45 -14.67
C SER A 921 -36.91 -10.92 -14.71
N ILE A 922 -37.06 -10.33 -15.90
CA ILE A 922 -37.21 -8.88 -16.06
C ILE A 922 -38.55 -8.46 -15.42
N PRO A 923 -38.57 -7.48 -14.49
CA PRO A 923 -39.79 -7.02 -13.82
C PRO A 923 -40.64 -6.11 -14.73
N GLU A 924 -41.92 -5.97 -14.41
CA GLU A 924 -42.91 -5.23 -15.22
C GLU A 924 -42.47 -3.80 -15.57
N TRP A 925 -41.89 -3.07 -14.62
CA TRP A 925 -41.41 -1.69 -14.79
C TRP A 925 -40.17 -1.55 -15.69
N LEU A 926 -39.50 -2.67 -16.02
CA LEU A 926 -38.32 -2.71 -16.89
C LEU A 926 -38.67 -3.20 -18.32
N LYS A 927 -39.93 -3.60 -18.57
CA LYS A 927 -40.44 -3.94 -19.92
C LYS A 927 -40.30 -2.75 -20.89
N PRO A 928 -40.10 -2.98 -22.21
CA PRO A 928 -39.98 -1.92 -23.21
C PRO A 928 -41.08 -0.85 -23.15
N SER A 929 -42.34 -1.27 -22.96
CA SER A 929 -43.52 -0.39 -22.88
C SER A 929 -43.63 0.43 -21.59
N LYS A 930 -42.71 0.25 -20.62
CA LYS A 930 -42.60 1.02 -19.37
C LYS A 930 -41.30 1.82 -19.27
N LEU A 931 -40.37 1.66 -20.22
CA LEU A 931 -39.13 2.44 -20.25
C LEU A 931 -39.40 3.88 -20.72
N PRO A 932 -38.75 4.89 -20.11
CA PRO A 932 -38.72 6.24 -20.67
C PRO A 932 -38.11 6.25 -22.08
N GLU A 933 -38.73 6.94 -23.04
CA GLU A 933 -38.25 7.03 -24.44
C GLU A 933 -36.80 7.53 -24.56
N ARG A 934 -36.37 8.33 -23.57
CA ARG A 934 -35.02 8.90 -23.47
C ARG A 934 -33.95 7.91 -22.99
N LEU A 935 -34.33 6.72 -22.53
CA LEU A 935 -33.40 5.74 -21.97
C LEU A 935 -32.55 5.11 -23.07
N LYS A 936 -31.25 5.44 -23.09
CA LYS A 936 -30.30 5.01 -24.13
C LYS A 936 -29.32 3.95 -23.65
N GLU A 937 -28.98 3.93 -22.37
CA GLU A 937 -28.01 2.97 -21.82
C GLU A 937 -28.59 2.14 -20.67
N LEU A 938 -28.57 0.80 -20.82
CA LEU A 938 -28.93 -0.17 -19.79
C LEU A 938 -27.70 -0.97 -19.36
N ASN A 939 -27.38 -0.93 -18.07
CA ASN A 939 -26.33 -1.72 -17.44
C ASN A 939 -26.95 -2.72 -16.45
N LEU A 940 -26.63 -4.00 -16.59
CA LEU A 940 -26.95 -5.07 -15.64
C LEU A 940 -25.64 -5.69 -15.13
N THR A 941 -25.49 -5.82 -13.80
CA THR A 941 -24.22 -6.24 -13.19
C THR A 941 -24.44 -7.20 -12.01
N GLY A 942 -24.27 -8.50 -12.24
CA GLY A 942 -24.57 -9.53 -11.25
C GLY A 942 -26.05 -9.58 -10.82
N GLY A 943 -26.38 -10.49 -9.90
CA GLY A 943 -27.76 -10.79 -9.51
C GLY A 943 -28.22 -12.16 -10.01
N LYS A 944 -29.54 -12.40 -9.93
CA LYS A 944 -30.17 -13.71 -10.21
C LYS A 944 -30.86 -13.84 -11.57
N LEU A 945 -30.92 -12.76 -12.35
CA LEU A 945 -31.61 -12.71 -13.64
C LEU A 945 -31.20 -13.85 -14.58
N LYS A 946 -32.18 -14.57 -15.15
CA LYS A 946 -32.01 -15.75 -16.01
C LYS A 946 -32.27 -15.50 -17.49
N PHE A 947 -33.12 -14.52 -17.82
CA PHE A 947 -33.61 -14.21 -19.16
C PHE A 947 -33.71 -12.69 -19.38
N LEU A 948 -33.71 -12.24 -20.64
CA LEU A 948 -33.92 -10.82 -21.05
C LEU A 948 -35.26 -10.59 -21.74
N ASP A 949 -35.87 -11.67 -22.22
CA ASP A 949 -37.13 -11.75 -22.93
C ASP A 949 -38.29 -12.11 -21.99
N HIS A 950 -39.51 -11.86 -22.46
CA HIS A 950 -40.75 -12.17 -21.72
C HIS A 950 -41.58 -13.31 -22.35
N GLY A 951 -41.13 -13.88 -23.48
CA GLY A 951 -41.89 -14.86 -24.26
C GLY A 951 -43.03 -14.28 -25.11
N GLU A 952 -43.17 -12.95 -25.14
CA GLU A 952 -44.19 -12.22 -25.91
C GLU A 952 -43.55 -11.53 -27.13
N ASN A 953 -44.19 -11.63 -28.30
CA ASN A 953 -43.60 -11.26 -29.61
C ASN A 953 -43.27 -9.77 -29.82
N ASP A 954 -43.72 -8.86 -28.94
CA ASP A 954 -43.58 -7.41 -29.11
C ASP A 954 -42.61 -6.76 -28.10
N CYS A 955 -41.72 -7.57 -27.52
CA CYS A 955 -40.77 -7.15 -26.48
C CYS A 955 -39.48 -6.49 -27.02
N ARG A 956 -39.59 -5.60 -28.01
CA ARG A 956 -38.43 -4.93 -28.62
C ARG A 956 -38.06 -3.63 -27.90
N TYR A 957 -36.83 -3.57 -27.40
CA TYR A 957 -36.25 -2.42 -26.71
C TYR A 957 -35.78 -1.34 -27.70
N THR A 958 -36.72 -0.67 -28.37
CA THR A 958 -36.46 0.29 -29.46
C THR A 958 -35.74 1.58 -29.04
N CYS A 959 -35.80 1.96 -27.75
CA CYS A 959 -35.15 3.17 -27.26
C CYS A 959 -33.64 3.00 -26.99
N LEU A 960 -33.21 1.79 -26.60
CA LEU A 960 -31.86 1.50 -26.11
C LEU A 960 -30.81 1.42 -27.23
N GLU A 961 -29.68 2.06 -27.00
CA GLU A 961 -28.54 2.12 -27.94
C GLU A 961 -27.28 1.45 -27.38
N ILE A 962 -27.19 1.29 -26.05
CA ILE A 962 -26.01 0.75 -25.37
C ILE A 962 -26.47 -0.26 -24.31
N LEU A 963 -26.01 -1.51 -24.43
CA LEU A 963 -26.29 -2.58 -23.48
C LEU A 963 -24.99 -3.07 -22.82
N ARG A 964 -24.98 -3.26 -21.49
CA ARG A 964 -23.85 -3.93 -20.81
C ARG A 964 -24.34 -4.98 -19.83
N LEU A 965 -23.88 -6.22 -20.01
CA LEU A 965 -24.26 -7.39 -19.23
C LEU A 965 -23.01 -7.98 -18.58
N LYS A 966 -22.84 -7.83 -17.26
CA LYS A 966 -21.58 -8.17 -16.59
C LYS A 966 -21.77 -9.07 -15.38
N TYR A 967 -20.97 -10.13 -15.26
CA TYR A 967 -20.94 -11.03 -14.10
C TYR A 967 -22.28 -11.75 -13.81
N LEU A 968 -23.16 -11.84 -14.81
CA LEU A 968 -24.51 -12.42 -14.70
C LEU A 968 -24.48 -13.93 -14.95
N LYS A 969 -24.05 -14.68 -13.92
CA LYS A 969 -23.81 -16.13 -14.00
C LYS A 969 -25.01 -16.97 -14.43
N TYR A 970 -26.23 -16.50 -14.19
CA TYR A 970 -27.47 -17.22 -14.47
C TYR A 970 -28.13 -16.81 -15.80
N LEU A 971 -27.79 -15.64 -16.34
CA LEU A 971 -28.45 -15.03 -17.49
C LEU A 971 -28.06 -15.74 -18.77
N ASN A 972 -29.02 -16.41 -19.40
CA ASN A 972 -28.87 -16.92 -20.75
C ASN A 972 -29.06 -15.77 -21.75
N VAL A 973 -28.16 -15.63 -22.73
CA VAL A 973 -28.26 -14.63 -23.80
C VAL A 973 -27.91 -15.31 -25.11
N ASP A 974 -28.81 -15.29 -26.08
CA ASP A 974 -28.44 -15.56 -27.48
C ASP A 974 -27.90 -14.27 -28.09
N THR A 975 -26.61 -14.24 -28.39
CA THR A 975 -25.95 -13.10 -29.04
C THR A 975 -26.46 -12.85 -30.46
N SER A 976 -26.99 -13.88 -31.12
CA SER A 976 -27.57 -13.81 -32.47
C SER A 976 -28.85 -12.97 -32.48
N ASN A 977 -29.62 -13.03 -31.39
CA ASN A 977 -30.93 -12.40 -31.25
C ASN A 977 -30.87 -10.97 -30.67
N LEU A 978 -29.67 -10.45 -30.37
CA LEU A 978 -29.52 -9.14 -29.71
C LEU A 978 -30.03 -7.97 -30.54
N GLN A 979 -29.92 -8.01 -31.88
CA GLN A 979 -30.46 -6.94 -32.73
C GLN A 979 -31.98 -6.98 -32.85
N GLU A 980 -32.63 -8.15 -32.72
CA GLU A 980 -34.09 -8.20 -32.75
C GLU A 980 -34.69 -7.73 -31.42
N LEU A 981 -34.10 -8.14 -30.30
CA LEU A 981 -34.48 -7.68 -28.97
C LEU A 981 -34.16 -6.19 -28.75
N PHE A 982 -33.07 -5.67 -29.32
CA PHE A 982 -32.65 -4.27 -29.17
C PHE A 982 -32.39 -3.63 -30.57
N PRO A 983 -33.42 -3.22 -31.33
CA PRO A 983 -33.26 -2.77 -32.72
C PRO A 983 -32.40 -1.51 -32.92
N SER A 984 -32.27 -0.67 -31.90
CA SER A 984 -31.47 0.57 -31.92
C SER A 984 -30.04 0.38 -31.36
N LEU A 985 -29.65 -0.86 -31.03
CA LEU A 985 -28.39 -1.19 -30.38
C LEU A 985 -27.17 -0.82 -31.26
N LYS A 986 -26.38 0.14 -30.79
CA LYS A 986 -25.13 0.59 -31.42
C LYS A 986 -23.90 -0.07 -30.80
N TYR A 987 -24.03 -0.66 -29.61
CA TYR A 987 -22.93 -1.31 -28.90
C TYR A 987 -23.41 -2.24 -27.77
N ALA A 988 -22.83 -3.44 -27.67
CA ALA A 988 -23.02 -4.29 -26.50
C ALA A 988 -21.71 -4.83 -25.91
N GLU A 989 -21.57 -4.77 -24.58
CA GLU A 989 -20.49 -5.42 -23.83
C GLU A 989 -21.05 -6.52 -22.92
N ILE A 990 -20.80 -7.78 -23.27
CA ILE A 990 -21.21 -8.95 -22.49
C ILE A 990 -19.95 -9.59 -21.90
N LYS A 991 -19.91 -9.77 -20.58
CA LYS A 991 -18.70 -10.22 -19.87
C LYS A 991 -19.01 -11.09 -18.67
N GLN A 992 -18.46 -12.31 -18.64
CA GLN A 992 -18.68 -13.31 -17.59
C GLN A 992 -20.18 -13.51 -17.31
N VAL A 993 -20.91 -13.72 -18.40
CA VAL A 993 -22.33 -14.10 -18.44
C VAL A 993 -22.40 -15.61 -18.70
N LYS A 994 -23.55 -16.26 -18.46
CA LYS A 994 -23.69 -17.71 -18.64
C LYS A 994 -23.21 -18.13 -20.04
N ASN A 995 -22.25 -19.04 -20.10
CA ASN A 995 -21.59 -19.55 -21.31
C ASN A 995 -20.87 -18.49 -22.19
N ILE A 996 -20.71 -17.24 -21.72
CA ILE A 996 -20.05 -16.15 -22.47
C ILE A 996 -19.00 -15.47 -21.57
N GLU A 997 -17.72 -15.80 -21.78
CA GLU A 997 -16.62 -15.14 -21.07
C GLU A 997 -16.49 -13.65 -21.46
N TYR A 998 -16.50 -13.37 -22.77
CA TYR A 998 -16.50 -12.03 -23.34
C TYR A 998 -17.14 -12.05 -24.74
N PHE A 999 -18.00 -11.08 -25.01
CA PHE A 999 -18.54 -10.78 -26.33
C PHE A 999 -18.71 -9.25 -26.44
N GLU A 1000 -18.36 -8.69 -27.59
CA GLU A 1000 -18.44 -7.25 -27.84
C GLU A 1000 -18.88 -6.97 -29.27
N PHE A 1001 -20.12 -6.48 -29.39
CA PHE A 1001 -20.71 -5.95 -30.63
C PHE A 1001 -20.28 -4.49 -30.77
#